data_AF-A0A3E0NE18-F1
#
_entry.id   AF-A0A3E0NE18-F1
#
_cell.length_a   1.000
_cell.length_b   1.000
_cell.length_c   1.000
_cell.angle_alpha   90.00
_cell.angle_beta   90.00
_cell.angle_gamma   90.00
#
_symmetry.space_group_name_H-M   'P 1'
#
loop_
_entity.id
_entity.type
_entity.pdbx_description
1 polymer ?
#
loop_
_entity_poly.entity_id
_entity_poly.type
_entity_poly.pdbx_seq_one_letter_code
_entity_poly.pdbx_strand_id
1 'polypeptide(L)'
;MRVRVAMKDIQEICGSLVAVLRAATLVFVAACLWSLTGVAVAADVSPITSWTTGTTGPSRTTSGDDRLLIFTAGMEDGATETVTSVTYGGQALTEIIGQTTGSGFYGGAQIFYLDEAGISAATSNTFSVTWSGNVNVSFYAARMYENVDQTTPIRDSDQGNSPSSSPNPITTPAMTVVAGDYVVAAAQCGNQNSYTWNNSFTEGTDSGSGSAQHSTADKLITSSGTQVASATNGGPNRQVILGAVLQSVPEVAEIFYVRPDGNDTNSGTGSSASEAWATLAAAVDKTALGPADIVYVMTGTYTGEITPSVDGSSSQPIQFIADTSGAQFGTAGAVTITTTGGNEVFDLNDDDYLEFVGFTIQAVDNGSGQQAIELDNSDGIAFRQCEIYDADRHGVDVGNNSSLELENCLIRDNESDGIRLSSGTLVVMNCTIVNSGSDGIEQDGGSSTITNSIIANNSSDGLDRDGGTMTHTYNCVFGSGDQDFEGVSQATGEITSDPLFTSASDFHLLSSSPCIDTGTASGSPPNVDLENVERPAGSGYDMGCYEFRSEKGHWALDETSGTTAADSSGAGNDGTLSGTTFTSSSVSVCPTGSTGLSLDGTNDYVDLPDLDFDYSGGFSIAMWIKPTATPSTHCALLGISNGQDVDDIWFGWVPGTGLEIYISDTTDGGTTRWLDDLNDPTLDVWHHVAVTVDGSGNATMYRNGISIATGYVSLPANTNRTENHIGDSVWLDHFEGEIDDVRFEAGVYTAAEVSALYGLLAHWKFDETSGTTFVDSSGNGHDGAFAGGTPTWVDGKVNNAVDFDTSGDYADTDANFTPPATGTIAFWMKVDGAPSARERILGLGGDWEIRHEPNGELTFDINGEGGSDVGAFFHSNTKVTSSSRWYHVAAVFDDVTDTFEVYIDGVLDNSGTNTMTAQSANILSFGTRTGSTEYWVGKLDEVQIFDRMLCSDEIQEIYSSAPTTTLRIIRWLEQR
;
A
#
# COMPACT_ATOMS: atom_id res chain seq x y z
N MET A 1 13.18 56.24 2.85
CA MET A 1 14.61 56.16 2.50
C MET A 1 14.75 54.97 1.55
N ARG A 2 15.13 55.18 0.29
CA ARG A 2 15.22 54.10 -0.71
C ARG A 2 16.39 53.19 -0.36
N VAL A 3 16.14 51.90 -0.14
CA VAL A 3 17.19 50.87 -0.14
C VAL A 3 16.79 49.84 -1.19
N ARG A 4 17.61 49.75 -2.24
CA ARG A 4 17.62 48.62 -3.18
C ARG A 4 18.34 47.48 -2.46
N VAL A 5 17.63 46.40 -2.18
CA VAL A 5 18.25 45.11 -1.84
C VAL A 5 18.32 44.30 -3.14
N ALA A 6 19.52 43.77 -3.43
CA ALA A 6 19.79 43.05 -4.66
C ALA A 6 19.19 41.64 -4.59
N MET A 7 18.43 41.25 -5.62
CA MET A 7 17.84 39.92 -5.84
C MET A 7 18.86 38.77 -5.96
N LYS A 8 20.14 38.99 -5.68
CA LYS A 8 21.20 37.98 -5.88
C LYS A 8 21.44 37.10 -4.65
N ASP A 9 21.07 37.57 -3.46
CA ASP A 9 21.35 36.87 -2.20
C ASP A 9 20.17 35.97 -1.71
N ILE A 10 19.03 36.00 -2.41
CA ILE A 10 17.87 35.14 -2.11
C ILE A 10 18.01 33.76 -2.76
N GLN A 11 18.68 33.64 -3.90
CA GLN A 11 18.88 32.34 -4.56
C GLN A 11 19.86 31.41 -3.83
N GLU A 12 20.87 31.95 -3.12
CA GLU A 12 21.81 31.12 -2.34
C GLU A 12 21.21 30.63 -1.02
N ILE A 13 20.27 31.37 -0.42
CA ILE A 13 19.60 30.96 0.82
C ILE A 13 18.52 29.91 0.53
N CYS A 14 17.76 30.05 -0.56
CA CYS A 14 16.78 29.04 -0.98
C CYS A 14 17.43 27.72 -1.41
N GLY A 15 18.63 27.74 -2.02
CA GLY A 15 19.34 26.52 -2.38
C GLY A 15 19.81 25.68 -1.18
N SER A 16 20.21 26.33 -0.08
CA SER A 16 20.63 25.64 1.14
C SER A 16 19.48 25.17 2.02
N LEU A 17 18.32 25.85 2.00
CA LEU A 17 17.15 25.45 2.77
C LEU A 17 16.45 24.21 2.17
N VAL A 18 16.46 24.10 0.83
CA VAL A 18 15.93 22.92 0.12
C VAL A 18 16.81 21.69 0.33
N ALA A 19 18.14 21.86 0.50
CA ALA A 19 19.04 20.75 0.82
C ALA A 19 18.94 20.27 2.28
N VAL A 20 18.62 21.18 3.22
CA VAL A 20 18.41 20.83 4.64
C VAL A 20 17.00 20.29 4.89
N LEU A 21 15.97 20.76 4.17
CA LEU A 21 14.64 20.12 4.19
C LEU A 21 14.68 18.72 3.58
N ARG A 22 15.40 18.50 2.47
CA ARG A 22 15.56 17.16 1.87
C ARG A 22 16.27 16.15 2.78
N ALA A 23 17.10 16.61 3.72
CA ALA A 23 17.78 15.74 4.69
C ALA A 23 16.97 15.51 5.98
N ALA A 24 15.99 16.36 6.30
CA ALA A 24 15.17 16.25 7.50
C ALA A 24 13.88 15.44 7.25
N THR A 25 13.31 15.51 6.04
CA THR A 25 12.15 14.69 5.64
C THR A 25 12.52 13.21 5.45
N LEU A 26 13.81 12.91 5.22
CA LEU A 26 14.30 11.53 5.04
C LEU A 26 14.50 10.75 6.35
N VAL A 27 14.40 11.40 7.52
CA VAL A 27 14.67 10.77 8.83
C VAL A 27 13.38 10.43 9.59
N PHE A 28 12.23 10.99 9.20
CA PHE A 28 10.96 10.80 9.93
C PHE A 28 9.98 9.83 9.27
N VAL A 29 10.18 9.43 8.01
CA VAL A 29 9.39 8.36 7.37
C VAL A 29 9.90 6.95 7.76
N ALA A 30 11.05 6.88 8.44
CA ALA A 30 11.71 5.62 8.82
C ALA A 30 11.13 4.94 10.08
N ALA A 31 10.04 5.47 10.68
CA ALA A 31 9.49 4.93 11.92
C ALA A 31 8.25 4.01 11.75
N CYS A 32 7.56 4.07 10.60
CA CYS A 32 6.42 3.16 10.29
C CYS A 32 6.70 2.15 9.16
N LEU A 33 7.90 2.14 8.59
CA LEU A 33 8.37 1.03 7.72
C LEU A 33 9.28 0.11 8.52
N TRP A 34 8.69 -0.76 9.34
CA TRP A 34 9.40 -1.91 9.92
C TRP A 34 9.03 -3.21 9.20
N SER A 35 9.16 -3.19 7.88
CA SER A 35 9.57 -4.31 7.02
C SER A 35 9.95 -3.68 5.67
N LEU A 36 10.96 -4.23 4.96
CA LEU A 36 11.40 -3.77 3.64
C LEU A 36 12.22 -2.46 3.57
N THR A 37 13.12 -2.23 4.54
CA THR A 37 14.42 -1.67 4.13
C THR A 37 15.21 -2.84 3.54
N GLY A 38 15.55 -2.77 2.25
CA GLY A 38 16.26 -3.81 1.51
C GLY A 38 17.40 -4.41 2.32
N VAL A 39 17.14 -5.57 2.93
CA VAL A 39 18.18 -6.45 3.41
C VAL A 39 18.61 -7.20 2.18
N ALA A 40 19.78 -6.88 1.65
CA ALA A 40 20.45 -7.73 0.67
C ALA A 40 20.55 -9.14 1.28
N VAL A 41 19.74 -10.08 0.82
CA VAL A 41 19.87 -11.50 1.20
C VAL A 41 20.61 -12.16 0.06
N ALA A 42 21.93 -12.14 0.15
CA ALA A 42 22.79 -12.71 -0.89
C ALA A 42 22.38 -14.16 -1.25
N ALA A 43 22.26 -14.48 -2.55
CA ALA A 43 22.03 -15.86 -2.99
C ALA A 43 23.11 -16.79 -2.39
N ASP A 44 22.67 -17.90 -1.78
CA ASP A 44 23.58 -18.85 -1.13
C ASP A 44 24.62 -19.35 -2.14
N VAL A 45 25.90 -19.26 -1.78
CA VAL A 45 26.97 -19.88 -2.57
C VAL A 45 26.74 -21.39 -2.59
N SER A 46 26.77 -21.97 -3.78
CA SER A 46 26.36 -23.35 -4.02
C SER A 46 27.47 -24.13 -4.74
N PRO A 47 27.79 -25.38 -4.36
CA PRO A 47 28.77 -26.17 -5.09
C PRO A 47 28.15 -26.96 -6.26
N ILE A 48 28.48 -26.58 -7.49
CA ILE A 48 27.94 -27.20 -8.73
C ILE A 48 28.69 -28.44 -9.23
N THR A 49 29.81 -28.80 -8.60
CA THR A 49 30.58 -30.01 -8.96
C THR A 49 31.02 -30.77 -7.72
N SER A 50 31.36 -32.05 -7.85
CA SER A 50 32.07 -32.78 -6.79
C SER A 50 33.56 -32.41 -6.78
N TRP A 51 34.24 -32.61 -5.64
CA TRP A 51 35.70 -32.46 -5.59
C TRP A 51 36.39 -33.45 -6.54
N THR A 52 37.32 -32.93 -7.34
CA THR A 52 38.17 -33.70 -8.26
C THR A 52 39.61 -33.70 -7.75
N THR A 53 40.38 -34.78 -7.98
CA THR A 53 41.79 -34.87 -7.58
C THR A 53 42.73 -34.95 -8.79
N GLY A 54 43.96 -34.48 -8.61
CA GLY A 54 45.00 -34.50 -9.64
C GLY A 54 44.98 -33.26 -10.55
N THR A 55 45.53 -33.40 -11.75
CA THR A 55 45.75 -32.26 -12.67
C THR A 55 44.65 -32.10 -13.73
N THR A 56 43.55 -32.85 -13.61
CA THR A 56 42.35 -32.66 -14.44
C THR A 56 41.21 -32.21 -13.53
N GLY A 57 40.74 -30.99 -13.71
CA GLY A 57 39.73 -30.36 -12.88
C GLY A 57 38.29 -30.55 -13.39
N PRO A 58 37.34 -29.88 -12.72
CA PRO A 58 35.94 -29.80 -13.16
C PRO A 58 35.83 -29.28 -14.59
N SER A 59 34.75 -29.60 -15.31
CA SER A 59 34.57 -29.10 -16.69
C SER A 59 34.33 -27.60 -16.70
N ARG A 60 34.99 -26.87 -17.60
CA ARG A 60 34.74 -25.43 -17.81
C ARG A 60 33.35 -25.14 -18.41
N THR A 61 32.69 -26.17 -18.94
CA THR A 61 31.36 -26.06 -19.58
C THR A 61 30.24 -26.46 -18.63
N THR A 62 30.53 -26.65 -17.33
CA THR A 62 29.48 -26.82 -16.32
C THR A 62 28.67 -25.53 -16.24
N SER A 63 27.35 -25.63 -16.39
CA SER A 63 26.42 -24.50 -16.22
C SER A 63 26.40 -24.05 -14.76
N GLY A 64 26.20 -22.77 -14.55
CA GLY A 64 26.11 -22.13 -13.23
C GLY A 64 26.44 -20.65 -13.39
N ASP A 65 25.85 -19.83 -12.53
CA ASP A 65 25.97 -18.37 -12.57
C ASP A 65 27.07 -17.89 -11.61
N ASP A 66 27.83 -16.88 -12.03
CA ASP A 66 28.95 -16.33 -11.25
C ASP A 66 29.87 -17.39 -10.63
N ARG A 67 30.46 -18.23 -11.49
CA ARG A 67 31.20 -19.40 -11.01
C ARG A 67 32.54 -19.02 -10.39
N LEU A 68 32.93 -19.78 -9.37
CA LEU A 68 34.28 -19.73 -8.80
C LEU A 68 34.90 -21.13 -8.77
N LEU A 69 36.08 -21.29 -9.37
CA LEU A 69 36.85 -22.53 -9.33
C LEU A 69 37.87 -22.45 -8.20
N ILE A 70 37.71 -23.29 -7.17
CA ILE A 70 38.69 -23.44 -6.10
C ILE A 70 39.66 -24.58 -6.43
N PHE A 71 40.95 -24.32 -6.25
CA PHE A 71 42.03 -25.30 -6.38
C PHE A 71 42.88 -25.31 -5.11
N THR A 72 43.17 -26.50 -4.60
CA THR A 72 44.04 -26.71 -3.45
C THR A 72 45.27 -27.52 -3.87
N ALA A 73 46.42 -27.14 -3.34
CA ALA A 73 47.66 -27.89 -3.48
C ALA A 73 48.20 -28.25 -2.09
N GLY A 74 48.55 -29.52 -1.89
CA GLY A 74 49.25 -30.01 -0.70
C GLY A 74 50.64 -30.53 -1.08
N MET A 75 51.59 -30.46 -0.14
CA MET A 75 52.91 -31.04 -0.34
C MET A 75 53.56 -31.59 0.94
N GLU A 76 54.50 -32.51 0.74
CA GLU A 76 55.54 -32.80 1.72
C GLU A 76 56.91 -32.82 1.02
N ASP A 77 57.86 -32.09 1.59
CA ASP A 77 59.22 -32.04 1.05
C ASP A 77 60.31 -31.82 2.11
N GLY A 78 61.57 -32.02 1.74
CA GLY A 78 62.73 -31.70 2.57
C GLY A 78 63.03 -30.19 2.68
N ALA A 79 62.39 -29.38 1.83
CA ALA A 79 62.46 -27.93 1.84
C ALA A 79 61.06 -27.29 1.96
N THR A 80 61.03 -25.98 2.23
CA THR A 80 59.80 -25.18 2.30
C THR A 80 59.38 -24.73 0.90
N GLU A 81 59.05 -25.68 0.03
CA GLU A 81 58.61 -25.37 -1.33
C GLU A 81 57.17 -24.82 -1.33
N THR A 82 56.85 -23.97 -2.30
CA THR A 82 55.49 -23.44 -2.47
C THR A 82 55.14 -23.43 -3.95
N VAL A 83 53.85 -23.49 -4.25
CA VAL A 83 53.34 -23.24 -5.60
C VAL A 83 53.58 -21.76 -5.91
N THR A 84 54.31 -21.50 -6.98
CA THR A 84 54.60 -20.13 -7.47
C THR A 84 53.63 -19.69 -8.57
N SER A 85 52.98 -20.65 -9.24
CA SER A 85 51.92 -20.39 -10.20
C SER A 85 51.13 -21.66 -10.48
N VAL A 86 49.81 -21.52 -10.61
CA VAL A 86 48.92 -22.55 -11.14
C VAL A 86 48.09 -21.95 -12.27
N THR A 87 47.89 -22.71 -13.35
CA THR A 87 46.99 -22.33 -14.44
C THR A 87 45.93 -23.41 -14.68
N TYR A 88 44.71 -23.02 -15.05
CA TYR A 88 43.64 -23.90 -15.50
C TYR A 88 43.29 -23.59 -16.95
N GLY A 89 43.50 -24.54 -17.86
CA GLY A 89 43.25 -24.34 -19.30
C GLY A 89 44.02 -23.17 -19.92
N GLY A 90 45.14 -22.77 -19.31
CA GLY A 90 45.97 -21.63 -19.72
C GLY A 90 45.71 -20.32 -18.96
N GLN A 91 44.66 -20.25 -18.13
CA GLN A 91 44.36 -19.06 -17.32
C GLN A 91 44.99 -19.17 -15.94
N ALA A 92 45.64 -18.12 -15.47
CA ALA A 92 46.34 -18.11 -14.18
C ALA A 92 45.33 -17.98 -13.03
N LEU A 93 45.51 -18.80 -11.99
CA LEU A 93 44.72 -18.71 -10.76
C LEU A 93 45.37 -17.73 -9.79
N THR A 94 44.52 -17.10 -8.96
CA THR A 94 44.92 -16.20 -7.88
C THR A 94 45.11 -16.99 -6.59
N GLU A 95 46.21 -16.78 -5.88
CA GLU A 95 46.43 -17.37 -4.55
C GLU A 95 45.55 -16.69 -3.50
N ILE A 96 44.83 -17.48 -2.71
CA ILE A 96 44.10 -17.00 -1.53
C ILE A 96 45.02 -17.00 -0.33
N ILE A 97 45.52 -18.19 0.03
CA ILE A 97 46.25 -18.41 1.27
C ILE A 97 47.15 -19.64 1.19
N GLY A 98 48.24 -19.64 1.95
CA GLY A 98 49.28 -20.67 1.89
C GLY A 98 50.12 -20.78 3.16
N GLN A 99 50.41 -22.02 3.58
CA GLN A 99 51.16 -22.27 4.81
C GLN A 99 52.06 -23.50 4.72
N THR A 100 53.21 -23.45 5.41
CA THR A 100 54.13 -24.57 5.57
C THR A 100 54.60 -24.71 7.02
N THR A 101 54.89 -25.93 7.47
CA THR A 101 55.44 -26.17 8.82
C THR A 101 56.29 -27.43 8.91
N GLY A 102 57.28 -27.42 9.79
CA GLY A 102 58.13 -28.58 10.07
C GLY A 102 59.60 -28.25 10.32
N SER A 103 60.41 -29.30 10.39
CA SER A 103 61.87 -29.20 10.53
C SER A 103 62.52 -30.42 9.86
N GLY A 104 63.37 -30.19 8.86
CA GLY A 104 64.02 -31.24 8.07
C GLY A 104 63.11 -31.84 6.99
N PHE A 105 61.84 -32.07 7.31
CA PHE A 105 60.74 -32.23 6.36
C PHE A 105 59.66 -31.20 6.69
N TYR A 106 58.90 -30.78 5.69
CA TYR A 106 57.86 -29.75 5.78
C TYR A 106 56.58 -30.26 5.15
N GLY A 107 55.46 -30.10 5.85
CA GLY A 107 54.12 -30.21 5.26
C GLY A 107 53.63 -28.83 4.87
N GLY A 108 52.97 -28.71 3.71
CA GLY A 108 52.41 -27.43 3.25
C GLY A 108 51.12 -27.58 2.47
N ALA A 109 50.29 -26.55 2.51
CA ALA A 109 49.09 -26.43 1.71
C ALA A 109 48.93 -25.00 1.16
N GLN A 110 48.25 -24.84 0.03
CA GLN A 110 47.84 -23.56 -0.57
C GLN A 110 46.45 -23.70 -1.21
N ILE A 111 45.65 -22.62 -1.17
CA ILE A 111 44.35 -22.50 -1.85
C ILE A 111 44.43 -21.38 -2.87
N PHE A 112 43.87 -21.63 -4.05
CA PHE A 112 43.79 -20.72 -5.19
C PHE A 112 42.35 -20.65 -5.72
N TYR A 113 42.02 -19.57 -6.43
CA TYR A 113 40.77 -19.46 -7.17
C TYR A 113 40.95 -18.99 -8.63
N LEU A 114 39.95 -19.27 -9.46
CA LEU A 114 39.72 -18.65 -10.77
C LEU A 114 38.27 -18.15 -10.82
N ASP A 115 38.08 -16.90 -11.23
CA ASP A 115 36.77 -16.27 -11.43
C ASP A 115 36.09 -16.75 -12.72
N GLU A 116 34.83 -16.35 -12.90
CA GLU A 116 33.97 -16.70 -14.04
C GLU A 116 34.64 -16.34 -15.37
N ALA A 117 35.20 -15.13 -15.46
CA ALA A 117 35.91 -14.65 -16.64
C ALA A 117 37.09 -15.57 -17.01
N GLY A 118 37.87 -16.01 -16.02
CA GLY A 118 38.96 -16.95 -16.20
C GLY A 118 38.49 -18.36 -16.56
N ILE A 119 37.42 -18.88 -15.95
CA ILE A 119 36.86 -20.20 -16.27
C ILE A 119 36.37 -20.21 -17.72
N SER A 120 35.63 -19.18 -18.12
CA SER A 120 35.10 -19.01 -19.47
C SER A 120 36.21 -18.82 -20.52
N ALA A 121 37.31 -18.15 -20.16
CA ALA A 121 38.48 -18.00 -21.03
C ALA A 121 39.40 -19.23 -21.10
N ALA A 122 39.17 -20.26 -20.28
CA ALA A 122 39.98 -21.47 -20.26
C ALA A 122 39.81 -22.32 -21.54
N THR A 123 40.91 -22.87 -22.05
CA THR A 123 40.89 -23.69 -23.27
C THR A 123 40.72 -25.19 -23.00
N SER A 124 40.94 -25.62 -21.76
CA SER A 124 40.77 -26.99 -21.28
C SER A 124 40.49 -27.00 -19.78
N ASN A 125 40.22 -28.18 -19.21
CA ASN A 125 40.08 -28.37 -17.76
C ASN A 125 41.34 -28.91 -17.09
N THR A 126 42.52 -28.62 -17.65
CA THR A 126 43.79 -29.15 -17.14
C THR A 126 44.52 -28.12 -16.30
N PHE A 127 44.99 -28.54 -15.12
CA PHE A 127 45.86 -27.74 -14.27
C PHE A 127 47.33 -27.92 -14.64
N SER A 128 48.08 -26.82 -14.67
CA SER A 128 49.55 -26.82 -14.70
C SER A 128 50.06 -26.13 -13.44
N VAL A 129 50.87 -26.83 -12.64
CA VAL A 129 51.35 -26.36 -11.34
C VAL A 129 52.87 -26.21 -11.39
N THR A 130 53.37 -25.04 -11.02
CA THR A 130 54.81 -24.76 -10.89
C THR A 130 55.15 -24.53 -9.43
N TRP A 131 56.15 -25.26 -8.94
CA TRP A 131 56.67 -25.16 -7.58
C TRP A 131 57.98 -24.35 -7.57
N SER A 132 58.32 -23.73 -6.44
CA SER A 132 59.59 -23.03 -6.24
C SER A 132 60.82 -23.95 -6.35
N GLY A 133 60.61 -25.26 -6.22
CA GLY A 133 61.64 -26.31 -6.32
C GLY A 133 61.03 -27.68 -6.65
N ASN A 134 61.83 -28.74 -6.53
CA ASN A 134 61.39 -30.10 -6.82
C ASN A 134 60.70 -30.69 -5.58
N VAL A 135 59.39 -30.93 -5.66
CA VAL A 135 58.61 -31.49 -4.56
C VAL A 135 58.56 -33.02 -4.64
N ASN A 136 58.86 -33.69 -3.52
CA ASN A 136 58.83 -35.15 -3.41
C ASN A 136 57.41 -35.75 -3.43
N VAL A 137 56.46 -35.13 -2.73
CA VAL A 137 55.04 -35.56 -2.70
C VAL A 137 54.13 -34.36 -2.86
N SER A 138 53.22 -34.40 -3.84
CA SER A 138 52.25 -33.34 -4.10
C SER A 138 50.82 -33.88 -4.23
N PHE A 139 49.85 -33.12 -3.75
CA PHE A 139 48.42 -33.41 -3.81
C PHE A 139 47.68 -32.24 -4.45
N TYR A 140 46.64 -32.53 -5.22
CA TYR A 140 45.82 -31.51 -5.87
C TYR A 140 44.36 -31.88 -5.75
N ALA A 141 43.52 -30.91 -5.39
CA ALA A 141 42.07 -31.09 -5.40
C ALA A 141 41.36 -29.80 -5.84
N ALA A 142 40.27 -29.91 -6.61
CA ALA A 142 39.53 -28.76 -7.11
C ALA A 142 38.01 -28.99 -7.13
N ARG A 143 37.25 -27.91 -6.95
CA ARG A 143 35.78 -27.86 -6.99
C ARG A 143 35.31 -26.52 -7.53
N MET A 144 34.17 -26.50 -8.19
CA MET A 144 33.52 -25.29 -8.72
C MET A 144 32.25 -24.98 -7.91
N TYR A 145 32.02 -23.69 -7.68
CA TYR A 145 30.88 -23.10 -6.98
C TYR A 145 30.19 -22.09 -7.91
N GLU A 146 28.94 -21.73 -7.62
CA GLU A 146 28.13 -20.68 -8.26
C GLU A 146 27.63 -19.68 -7.20
N ASN A 147 27.03 -18.57 -7.64
CA ASN A 147 26.54 -17.47 -6.81
C ASN A 147 27.63 -16.79 -5.97
N VAL A 148 28.87 -16.74 -6.50
CA VAL A 148 30.00 -16.13 -5.80
C VAL A 148 30.24 -14.71 -6.31
N ASP A 149 30.37 -13.74 -5.40
CA ASP A 149 30.71 -12.34 -5.75
C ASP A 149 31.98 -12.27 -6.60
N GLN A 150 31.86 -11.92 -7.88
CA GLN A 150 32.97 -11.87 -8.82
C GLN A 150 33.90 -10.66 -8.62
N THR A 151 33.49 -9.67 -7.81
CA THR A 151 34.27 -8.46 -7.52
C THR A 151 35.16 -8.65 -6.30
N THR A 152 34.63 -9.27 -5.25
CA THR A 152 35.35 -9.66 -4.03
C THR A 152 35.07 -11.11 -3.63
N PRO A 153 35.59 -12.11 -4.38
CA PRO A 153 35.18 -13.51 -4.19
C PRO A 153 35.53 -14.10 -2.82
N ILE A 154 36.52 -13.54 -2.14
CA ILE A 154 37.01 -14.02 -0.85
C ILE A 154 36.79 -12.95 0.22
N ARG A 155 35.87 -13.21 1.15
CA ARG A 155 35.57 -12.30 2.27
C ARG A 155 36.68 -12.31 3.32
N ASP A 156 37.07 -13.50 3.74
CA ASP A 156 38.06 -13.72 4.79
C ASP A 156 38.81 -15.04 4.53
N SER A 157 40.02 -15.16 5.07
CA SER A 157 40.80 -16.40 4.99
C SER A 157 41.81 -16.46 6.12
N ASP A 158 42.03 -17.66 6.67
CA ASP A 158 42.99 -17.85 7.75
C ASP A 158 43.62 -19.24 7.75
N GLN A 159 44.70 -19.40 8.50
CA GLN A 159 45.57 -20.57 8.49
C GLN A 159 46.07 -20.96 9.89
N GLY A 160 46.07 -22.26 10.16
CA GLY A 160 46.67 -22.87 11.34
C GLY A 160 47.84 -23.77 10.96
N ASN A 161 48.84 -23.88 11.84
CA ASN A 161 49.91 -24.86 11.67
C ASN A 161 50.39 -25.44 13.00
N SER A 162 50.97 -26.63 12.94
CA SER A 162 51.76 -27.20 14.03
C SER A 162 52.90 -28.07 13.52
N PRO A 163 54.16 -27.81 13.93
CA PRO A 163 55.30 -28.65 13.55
C PRO A 163 55.33 -29.99 14.31
N SER A 164 54.37 -30.25 15.21
CA SER A 164 54.33 -31.44 16.07
C SER A 164 53.04 -32.25 15.88
N SER A 165 52.86 -33.29 16.68
CA SER A 165 51.63 -34.10 16.70
C SER A 165 50.46 -33.45 17.47
N SER A 166 50.63 -32.21 17.98
CA SER A 166 49.62 -31.48 18.75
C SER A 166 49.62 -29.98 18.37
N PRO A 167 48.46 -29.30 18.27
CA PRO A 167 47.11 -29.79 18.56
C PRO A 167 46.58 -30.77 17.50
N ASN A 168 45.66 -31.64 17.91
CA ASN A 168 44.89 -32.55 17.06
C ASN A 168 43.52 -32.72 17.74
N PRO A 169 42.46 -32.01 17.30
CA PRO A 169 42.32 -31.34 16.01
C PRO A 169 43.22 -30.12 15.82
N ILE A 170 43.64 -29.88 14.58
CA ILE A 170 44.23 -28.61 14.15
C ILE A 170 43.11 -27.67 13.69
N THR A 171 43.23 -26.37 13.98
CA THR A 171 42.19 -25.37 13.68
C THR A 171 42.77 -24.13 12.99
N THR A 172 41.98 -23.45 12.15
CA THR A 172 42.26 -22.05 11.79
C THR A 172 41.90 -21.12 12.95
N PRO A 173 42.40 -19.88 12.99
CA PRO A 173 41.73 -18.82 13.73
C PRO A 173 40.32 -18.54 13.15
N ALA A 174 39.53 -17.75 13.87
CA ALA A 174 38.14 -17.48 13.51
C ALA A 174 38.06 -16.53 12.31
N MET A 175 37.35 -16.95 11.26
CA MET A 175 37.09 -16.18 10.04
C MET A 175 35.70 -15.55 10.12
N THR A 176 35.56 -14.33 9.61
CA THR A 176 34.29 -13.58 9.55
C THR A 176 33.42 -14.13 8.42
N VAL A 177 32.14 -14.40 8.73
CA VAL A 177 31.18 -14.98 7.77
C VAL A 177 29.82 -14.27 7.85
N VAL A 178 29.09 -14.27 6.74
CA VAL A 178 27.70 -13.82 6.60
C VAL A 178 26.85 -15.02 6.17
N ALA A 179 25.56 -15.02 6.51
CA ALA A 179 24.61 -16.00 5.95
C ALA A 179 24.67 -15.98 4.40
N GLY A 180 24.69 -17.15 3.78
CA GLY A 180 24.85 -17.36 2.34
C GLY A 180 26.30 -17.52 1.86
N ASP A 181 27.31 -17.13 2.67
CA ASP A 181 28.70 -17.45 2.34
C ASP A 181 28.95 -18.97 2.35
N TYR A 182 30.04 -19.41 1.70
CA TYR A 182 30.55 -20.78 1.82
C TYR A 182 31.99 -20.77 2.35
N VAL A 183 32.32 -21.67 3.28
CA VAL A 183 33.71 -21.81 3.74
C VAL A 183 34.34 -23.05 3.13
N VAL A 184 35.44 -22.88 2.41
CA VAL A 184 36.29 -23.96 1.88
C VAL A 184 37.54 -24.12 2.74
N ALA A 185 37.99 -25.35 2.92
CA ALA A 185 39.11 -25.66 3.79
C ALA A 185 40.00 -26.78 3.22
N ALA A 186 41.28 -26.74 3.56
CA ALA A 186 42.27 -27.74 3.18
C ALA A 186 43.21 -28.04 4.35
N ALA A 187 43.56 -29.31 4.57
CA ALA A 187 44.47 -29.74 5.63
C ALA A 187 45.54 -30.70 5.09
N GLN A 188 46.78 -30.52 5.55
CA GLN A 188 47.94 -31.32 5.15
C GLN A 188 48.67 -31.88 6.38
N CYS A 189 49.03 -33.16 6.35
CA CYS A 189 49.82 -33.84 7.38
C CYS A 189 51.03 -34.53 6.75
N GLY A 190 52.19 -34.46 7.40
CA GLY A 190 53.40 -35.20 7.05
C GLY A 190 53.42 -36.64 7.57
N ASN A 191 52.25 -37.26 7.76
CA ASN A 191 52.08 -38.70 7.97
C ASN A 191 50.82 -39.15 7.20
N GLN A 192 50.90 -40.29 6.52
CA GLN A 192 49.77 -40.88 5.79
C GLN A 192 48.77 -41.54 6.74
N ASN A 193 47.66 -40.85 7.05
CA ASN A 193 46.51 -41.35 7.81
C ASN A 193 45.27 -40.55 7.41
N SER A 194 44.08 -41.05 7.71
CA SER A 194 42.83 -40.35 7.37
C SER A 194 42.56 -39.12 8.23
N TYR A 195 41.85 -38.17 7.64
CA TYR A 195 41.27 -37.01 8.31
C TYR A 195 39.83 -37.26 8.77
N THR A 196 39.38 -36.41 9.68
CA THR A 196 37.97 -36.25 10.04
C THR A 196 37.73 -34.78 10.30
N TRP A 197 36.81 -34.19 9.56
CA TRP A 197 36.45 -32.77 9.68
C TRP A 197 35.41 -32.56 10.80
N ASN A 198 35.56 -31.43 11.51
CA ASN A 198 34.71 -31.05 12.65
C ASN A 198 33.93 -29.77 12.32
N ASN A 199 33.14 -29.26 13.28
CA ASN A 199 32.35 -28.02 13.13
C ASN A 199 31.37 -28.03 11.93
N SER A 200 30.87 -29.22 11.60
CA SER A 200 29.92 -29.48 10.51
C SER A 200 30.48 -29.21 9.11
N PHE A 201 31.80 -29.25 8.93
CA PHE A 201 32.41 -29.29 7.59
C PHE A 201 32.18 -30.64 6.93
N THR A 202 31.79 -30.61 5.66
CA THR A 202 31.64 -31.82 4.84
C THR A 202 32.97 -32.15 4.18
N GLU A 203 33.50 -33.34 4.44
CA GLU A 203 34.74 -33.80 3.81
C GLU A 203 34.57 -33.95 2.29
N GLY A 204 35.47 -33.33 1.54
CA GLY A 204 35.51 -33.37 0.09
C GLY A 204 36.43 -34.47 -0.45
N THR A 205 37.71 -34.43 -0.05
CA THR A 205 38.71 -35.44 -0.44
C THR A 205 39.61 -35.79 0.74
N ASP A 206 40.15 -37.00 0.76
CA ASP A 206 41.16 -37.43 1.72
C ASP A 206 42.18 -38.34 1.01
N SER A 207 43.26 -37.73 0.51
CA SER A 207 44.23 -38.34 -0.40
C SER A 207 45.59 -38.54 0.27
N GLY A 208 46.11 -39.77 0.23
CA GLY A 208 47.40 -40.12 0.83
C GLY A 208 48.41 -40.67 -0.17
N SER A 209 49.67 -40.27 -0.02
CA SER A 209 50.79 -40.77 -0.83
C SER A 209 52.10 -40.68 -0.07
N GLY A 210 52.92 -41.73 -0.11
CA GLY A 210 54.20 -41.79 0.60
C GLY A 210 54.02 -41.60 2.10
N SER A 211 54.63 -40.55 2.66
CA SER A 211 54.53 -40.19 4.08
C SER A 211 53.58 -39.04 4.35
N ALA A 212 52.69 -38.64 3.44
CA ALA A 212 51.81 -37.49 3.62
C ALA A 212 50.34 -37.74 3.30
N GLN A 213 49.47 -36.89 3.85
CA GLN A 213 48.02 -36.87 3.61
C GLN A 213 47.54 -35.43 3.38
N HIS A 214 46.73 -35.23 2.33
CA HIS A 214 45.99 -34.00 2.04
C HIS A 214 44.49 -34.25 2.08
N SER A 215 43.74 -33.37 2.71
CA SER A 215 42.28 -33.43 2.73
C SER A 215 41.65 -32.06 2.47
N THR A 216 40.48 -32.06 1.86
CA THR A 216 39.66 -30.86 1.65
C THR A 216 38.30 -31.03 2.30
N ALA A 217 37.66 -29.92 2.66
CA ALA A 217 36.28 -29.89 3.13
C ALA A 217 35.65 -28.53 2.88
N ASP A 218 34.34 -28.46 2.96
CA ASP A 218 33.62 -27.21 2.78
C ASP A 218 32.28 -27.17 3.55
N LYS A 219 31.69 -25.98 3.72
CA LYS A 219 30.50 -25.74 4.55
C LYS A 219 29.72 -24.49 4.12
N LEU A 220 28.40 -24.62 3.92
CA LEU A 220 27.47 -23.49 3.79
C LEU A 220 27.25 -22.78 5.13
N ILE A 221 27.19 -21.44 5.11
CA ILE A 221 26.94 -20.61 6.29
C ILE A 221 25.47 -20.18 6.33
N THR A 222 24.76 -20.59 7.37
CA THR A 222 23.34 -20.27 7.56
C THR A 222 23.09 -19.14 8.56
N SER A 223 24.15 -18.59 9.20
CA SER A 223 24.04 -17.45 10.10
C SER A 223 25.34 -16.65 10.16
N SER A 224 25.21 -15.32 10.17
CA SER A 224 26.34 -14.39 10.23
C SER A 224 27.09 -14.46 11.56
N GLY A 225 28.41 -14.27 11.53
CA GLY A 225 29.25 -14.33 12.72
C GLY A 225 30.69 -14.73 12.40
N THR A 226 31.20 -15.74 13.12
CA THR A 226 32.56 -16.27 12.90
C THR A 226 32.58 -17.78 12.75
N GLN A 227 33.42 -18.30 11.85
CA GLN A 227 33.58 -19.73 11.61
C GLN A 227 35.04 -20.17 11.79
N VAL A 228 35.23 -21.37 12.34
CA VAL A 228 36.55 -22.01 12.53
C VAL A 228 36.56 -23.35 11.78
N ALA A 229 37.53 -23.54 10.88
CA ALA A 229 37.78 -24.82 10.24
C ALA A 229 38.63 -25.69 11.18
N SER A 230 38.27 -26.97 11.32
CA SER A 230 38.91 -27.88 12.28
C SER A 230 38.97 -29.30 11.75
N ALA A 231 40.16 -29.91 11.74
CA ALA A 231 40.36 -31.26 11.23
C ALA A 231 41.21 -32.10 12.20
N THR A 232 40.86 -33.39 12.34
CA THR A 232 41.58 -34.37 13.16
C THR A 232 42.25 -35.39 12.25
N ASN A 233 43.55 -35.64 12.40
CA ASN A 233 44.26 -36.70 11.67
C ASN A 233 44.53 -37.91 12.57
N GLY A 234 44.47 -39.14 12.02
CA GLY A 234 44.72 -40.38 12.76
C GLY A 234 46.16 -40.59 13.25
N GLY A 235 47.13 -39.84 12.73
CA GLY A 235 48.53 -39.90 13.13
C GLY A 235 49.26 -38.60 12.82
N PRO A 236 48.94 -37.50 13.48
CA PRO A 236 49.35 -36.15 13.11
C PRO A 236 50.87 -35.91 13.23
N ASN A 237 51.45 -35.21 12.26
CA ASN A 237 52.82 -34.70 12.29
C ASN A 237 52.97 -33.60 11.25
N ARG A 238 53.53 -32.44 11.60
CA ARG A 238 53.70 -31.29 10.66
C ARG A 238 52.37 -30.93 9.96
N GLN A 239 51.39 -30.53 10.77
CA GLN A 239 50.04 -30.28 10.31
C GLN A 239 49.84 -28.84 9.85
N VAL A 240 49.13 -28.66 8.75
CA VAL A 240 48.64 -27.37 8.25
C VAL A 240 47.14 -27.47 8.05
N ILE A 241 46.41 -26.39 8.34
CA ILE A 241 45.01 -26.22 7.95
C ILE A 241 44.80 -24.81 7.42
N LEU A 242 44.01 -24.69 6.36
CA LEU A 242 43.65 -23.45 5.70
C LEU A 242 42.13 -23.36 5.62
N GLY A 243 41.60 -22.15 5.69
CA GLY A 243 40.19 -21.83 5.45
C GLY A 243 40.07 -20.55 4.62
N ALA A 244 39.07 -20.50 3.74
CA ALA A 244 38.70 -19.33 2.97
C ALA A 244 37.18 -19.23 2.86
N VAL A 245 36.65 -18.02 3.00
CA VAL A 245 35.23 -17.70 2.93
C VAL A 245 34.91 -17.18 1.52
N LEU A 246 34.17 -17.96 0.75
CA LEU A 246 33.60 -17.59 -0.53
C LEU A 246 32.41 -16.67 -0.25
N GLN A 247 32.49 -15.47 -0.77
CA GLN A 247 31.49 -14.43 -0.55
C GLN A 247 30.30 -14.64 -1.49
N SER A 248 29.09 -14.71 -0.94
CA SER A 248 27.86 -14.68 -1.74
C SER A 248 27.67 -13.33 -2.43
N VAL A 249 27.00 -13.32 -3.58
CA VAL A 249 26.67 -12.10 -4.34
C VAL A 249 25.69 -11.25 -3.51
N PRO A 250 26.03 -10.00 -3.12
CA PRO A 250 25.04 -9.11 -2.54
C PRO A 250 24.13 -8.58 -3.66
N GLU A 251 22.96 -9.17 -3.84
CA GLU A 251 21.93 -8.55 -4.69
C GLU A 251 21.28 -7.39 -3.93
N VAL A 252 21.47 -6.19 -4.48
CA VAL A 252 20.79 -4.99 -4.04
C VAL A 252 19.54 -4.93 -4.89
N ALA A 253 18.37 -5.09 -4.26
CA ALA A 253 17.09 -4.88 -4.92
C ALA A 253 17.12 -3.60 -5.77
N GLU A 254 16.95 -3.72 -7.08
CA GLU A 254 16.71 -2.57 -7.94
C GLU A 254 15.22 -2.20 -7.89
N ILE A 255 14.95 -0.89 -7.99
CA ILE A 255 13.59 -0.36 -7.96
C ILE A 255 13.21 0.09 -9.36
N PHE A 256 12.11 -0.45 -9.85
CA PHE A 256 11.52 -0.12 -11.13
C PHE A 256 10.13 0.49 -10.95
N TYR A 257 9.66 1.16 -11.99
CA TYR A 257 8.42 1.92 -11.98
C TYR A 257 7.61 1.64 -13.24
N VAL A 258 6.29 1.48 -13.04
CA VAL A 258 5.28 1.34 -14.09
C VAL A 258 4.23 2.43 -13.90
N ARG A 259 3.80 3.06 -15.00
CA ARG A 259 2.75 4.09 -14.99
C ARG A 259 2.03 4.17 -16.33
N PRO A 260 0.74 4.56 -16.37
CA PRO A 260 -0.04 4.52 -17.61
C PRO A 260 0.49 5.45 -18.72
N ASP A 261 1.20 6.53 -18.34
CA ASP A 261 1.82 7.50 -19.25
C ASP A 261 3.31 7.20 -19.54
N GLY A 262 3.80 6.02 -19.14
CA GLY A 262 5.18 5.59 -19.28
C GLY A 262 5.62 5.25 -20.71
N ASN A 263 6.75 4.56 -20.83
CA ASN A 263 7.31 4.11 -22.11
C ASN A 263 8.02 2.74 -21.99
N ASP A 264 7.41 1.69 -22.55
CA ASP A 264 7.92 0.31 -22.50
C ASP A 264 9.28 0.08 -23.20
N THR A 265 9.83 1.08 -23.89
CA THR A 265 11.14 0.99 -24.54
C THR A 265 12.31 1.47 -23.67
N ASN A 266 12.04 2.02 -22.48
CA ASN A 266 13.06 2.51 -21.55
C ASN A 266 13.47 1.43 -20.51
N SER A 267 14.27 1.83 -19.52
CA SER A 267 14.80 0.94 -18.48
C SER A 267 13.90 0.77 -17.25
N GLY A 268 12.82 1.54 -17.10
CA GLY A 268 11.93 1.46 -15.92
C GLY A 268 12.52 2.02 -14.63
N THR A 269 13.76 2.53 -14.64
CA THR A 269 14.56 2.86 -13.43
C THR A 269 14.25 4.22 -12.80
N GLY A 270 13.14 4.86 -13.17
CA GLY A 270 12.76 6.17 -12.62
C GLY A 270 11.25 6.39 -12.66
N SER A 271 10.73 7.13 -11.69
CA SER A 271 9.28 7.30 -11.49
C SER A 271 8.63 8.34 -12.42
N SER A 272 9.37 8.97 -13.34
CA SER A 272 8.81 9.90 -14.32
C SER A 272 8.26 9.18 -15.56
N ALA A 273 7.31 9.80 -16.26
CA ALA A 273 6.74 9.27 -17.51
C ALA A 273 7.80 8.87 -18.57
N SER A 274 8.93 9.59 -18.62
CA SER A 274 10.00 9.26 -19.58
C SER A 274 10.90 8.10 -19.16
N GLU A 275 10.87 7.72 -17.89
CA GLU A 275 11.81 6.77 -17.26
C GLU A 275 11.14 5.47 -16.81
N ALA A 276 9.84 5.49 -16.53
CA ALA A 276 9.04 4.33 -16.15
C ALA A 276 8.48 3.57 -17.37
N TRP A 277 8.17 2.29 -17.20
CA TRP A 277 7.43 1.51 -18.20
C TRP A 277 5.97 1.94 -18.26
N ALA A 278 5.34 1.75 -19.42
CA ALA A 278 3.95 2.11 -19.68
C ALA A 278 2.98 1.03 -19.18
N THR A 279 3.39 -0.23 -19.21
CA THR A 279 2.51 -1.37 -18.92
C THR A 279 3.16 -2.38 -17.98
N LEU A 280 2.33 -3.02 -17.15
CA LEU A 280 2.78 -4.14 -16.30
C LEU A 280 3.16 -5.35 -17.15
N ALA A 281 2.42 -5.63 -18.24
CA ALA A 281 2.74 -6.68 -19.19
C ALA A 281 4.16 -6.53 -19.77
N ALA A 282 4.60 -5.30 -20.05
CA ALA A 282 5.97 -5.07 -20.49
C ALA A 282 6.99 -5.21 -19.36
N ALA A 283 6.62 -4.91 -18.12
CA ALA A 283 7.50 -5.01 -16.96
C ALA A 283 7.85 -6.47 -16.65
N VAL A 284 6.84 -7.36 -16.64
CA VAL A 284 7.01 -8.79 -16.32
C VAL A 284 7.78 -9.57 -17.39
N ASP A 285 7.96 -9.01 -18.60
CA ASP A 285 8.76 -9.61 -19.69
C ASP A 285 10.18 -8.99 -19.81
N LYS A 286 10.60 -8.17 -18.84
CA LYS A 286 11.94 -7.59 -18.87
C LYS A 286 12.95 -8.56 -18.33
N THR A 287 13.88 -8.98 -19.20
CA THR A 287 15.14 -9.65 -18.81
C THR A 287 16.05 -8.82 -17.88
N ALA A 288 15.61 -7.63 -17.47
CA ALA A 288 16.31 -6.76 -16.54
C ALA A 288 15.86 -6.98 -15.09
N LEU A 289 14.67 -7.56 -14.85
CA LEU A 289 14.24 -7.94 -13.52
C LEU A 289 14.95 -9.23 -13.10
N GLY A 290 15.39 -9.27 -11.85
CA GLY A 290 15.94 -10.44 -11.19
C GLY A 290 15.46 -10.55 -9.74
N PRO A 291 15.89 -11.59 -9.00
CA PRO A 291 15.48 -11.81 -7.62
C PRO A 291 15.65 -10.56 -6.74
N ALA A 292 14.72 -10.37 -5.80
CA ALA A 292 14.62 -9.23 -4.88
C ALA A 292 14.21 -7.88 -5.50
N ASP A 293 14.10 -7.75 -6.81
CA ASP A 293 13.69 -6.49 -7.43
C ASP A 293 12.27 -6.09 -7.04
N ILE A 294 12.03 -4.78 -6.97
CA ILE A 294 10.74 -4.19 -6.62
C ILE A 294 10.24 -3.34 -7.79
N VAL A 295 9.01 -3.58 -8.22
CA VAL A 295 8.32 -2.83 -9.26
C VAL A 295 7.15 -2.08 -8.63
N TYR A 296 7.24 -0.76 -8.52
CA TYR A 296 6.12 0.08 -8.11
C TYR A 296 5.22 0.40 -9.30
N VAL A 297 3.92 0.19 -9.15
CA VAL A 297 2.92 0.42 -10.19
C VAL A 297 2.02 1.57 -9.78
N MET A 298 1.99 2.62 -10.59
CA MET A 298 1.16 3.80 -10.35
C MET A 298 -0.32 3.44 -10.49
N THR A 299 -1.14 4.14 -9.72
CA THR A 299 -2.60 4.13 -9.85
C THR A 299 -3.06 4.29 -11.29
N GLY A 300 -4.17 3.64 -11.62
CA GLY A 300 -4.73 3.60 -12.97
C GLY A 300 -5.09 2.19 -13.43
N THR A 301 -5.68 2.11 -14.62
CA THR A 301 -6.13 0.85 -15.23
C THR A 301 -5.13 0.38 -16.29
N TYR A 302 -4.62 -0.83 -16.12
CA TYR A 302 -3.71 -1.51 -17.03
C TYR A 302 -4.46 -2.62 -17.75
N THR A 303 -4.55 -2.50 -19.06
CA THR A 303 -5.24 -3.47 -19.91
C THR A 303 -4.25 -4.40 -20.58
N GLY A 304 -4.39 -5.70 -20.35
CA GLY A 304 -3.59 -6.74 -20.97
C GLY A 304 -3.43 -7.95 -20.08
N GLU A 305 -3.23 -9.10 -20.71
CA GLU A 305 -2.82 -10.33 -20.04
C GLU A 305 -1.38 -10.17 -19.51
N ILE A 306 -1.15 -10.64 -18.29
CA ILE A 306 0.15 -10.62 -17.62
C ILE A 306 0.73 -12.03 -17.69
N THR A 307 1.76 -12.19 -18.52
CA THR A 307 2.51 -13.45 -18.69
C THR A 307 3.98 -13.16 -18.42
N PRO A 308 4.45 -13.38 -17.18
CA PRO A 308 5.86 -13.16 -16.85
C PRO A 308 6.81 -14.05 -17.67
N SER A 309 8.07 -13.62 -17.71
CA SER A 309 9.18 -14.41 -18.26
C SER A 309 10.41 -14.33 -17.35
N VAL A 310 10.15 -14.09 -16.06
CA VAL A 310 11.12 -13.75 -15.03
C VAL A 310 10.80 -14.52 -13.77
N ASP A 311 11.85 -14.99 -13.10
CA ASP A 311 11.74 -15.73 -11.86
C ASP A 311 12.49 -15.02 -10.74
N GLY A 312 11.89 -15.02 -9.55
CA GLY A 312 12.59 -14.68 -8.32
C GLY A 312 13.37 -15.88 -7.77
N SER A 313 13.59 -15.86 -6.45
CA SER A 313 14.05 -17.05 -5.73
C SER A 313 13.27 -17.24 -4.43
N SER A 314 13.25 -18.45 -3.89
CA SER A 314 12.58 -18.76 -2.62
C SER A 314 12.94 -17.88 -1.42
N SER A 315 14.10 -17.20 -1.44
CA SER A 315 14.50 -16.24 -0.40
C SER A 315 14.31 -14.77 -0.80
N GLN A 316 14.05 -14.52 -2.08
CA GLN A 316 14.02 -13.19 -2.69
C GLN A 316 13.05 -13.20 -3.88
N PRO A 317 11.73 -13.18 -3.62
CA PRO A 317 10.76 -13.04 -4.69
C PRO A 317 10.92 -11.67 -5.39
N ILE A 318 10.47 -11.59 -6.64
CA ILE A 318 10.29 -10.30 -7.32
C ILE A 318 8.96 -9.72 -6.83
N GLN A 319 8.97 -8.48 -6.35
CA GLN A 319 7.79 -7.83 -5.80
C GLN A 319 7.20 -6.83 -6.78
N PHE A 320 5.93 -6.97 -7.08
CA PHE A 320 5.12 -5.97 -7.78
C PHE A 320 4.19 -5.33 -6.74
N ILE A 321 4.27 -4.01 -6.59
CA ILE A 321 3.55 -3.29 -5.54
C ILE A 321 2.72 -2.18 -6.18
N ALA A 322 1.42 -2.25 -6.01
CA ALA A 322 0.50 -1.17 -6.33
C ALA A 322 0.71 0.01 -5.37
N ASP A 323 1.02 1.20 -5.90
CA ASP A 323 1.17 2.43 -5.10
C ASP A 323 -0.20 3.06 -4.79
N THR A 324 -1.05 2.36 -4.06
CA THR A 324 -2.44 2.79 -3.79
C THR A 324 -2.52 4.04 -2.92
N SER A 325 -1.48 4.30 -2.12
CA SER A 325 -1.35 5.49 -1.28
C SER A 325 -0.80 6.72 -2.01
N GLY A 326 -0.25 6.56 -3.21
CA GLY A 326 0.48 7.61 -3.92
C GLY A 326 1.83 7.99 -3.30
N ALA A 327 2.42 7.14 -2.46
CA ALA A 327 3.70 7.41 -1.81
C ALA A 327 4.86 7.54 -2.80
N GLN A 328 4.83 6.79 -3.90
CA GLN A 328 5.88 6.79 -4.92
C GLN A 328 5.60 7.80 -6.04
N PHE A 329 4.34 7.94 -6.44
CA PHE A 329 3.95 8.73 -7.62
C PHE A 329 3.22 10.04 -7.30
N GLY A 330 2.77 10.24 -6.06
CA GLY A 330 2.04 11.44 -5.62
C GLY A 330 0.53 11.40 -5.87
N THR A 331 -0.01 10.27 -6.33
CA THR A 331 -1.43 10.06 -6.65
C THR A 331 -1.91 8.79 -5.98
N ALA A 332 -2.93 8.89 -5.13
CA ALA A 332 -3.56 7.75 -4.47
C ALA A 332 -4.75 7.23 -5.29
N GLY A 333 -5.12 5.96 -5.12
CA GLY A 333 -6.18 5.31 -5.90
C GLY A 333 -5.90 3.84 -6.20
N ALA A 334 -6.81 3.17 -6.88
CA ALA A 334 -6.66 1.76 -7.23
C ALA A 334 -5.64 1.56 -8.37
N VAL A 335 -4.95 0.41 -8.35
CA VAL A 335 -4.18 -0.11 -9.49
C VAL A 335 -4.95 -1.30 -10.04
N THR A 336 -5.71 -1.06 -11.09
CA THR A 336 -6.58 -2.08 -11.69
C THR A 336 -5.87 -2.75 -12.85
N ILE A 337 -5.85 -4.09 -12.86
CA ILE A 337 -5.38 -4.88 -13.99
C ILE A 337 -6.59 -5.61 -14.57
N THR A 338 -6.77 -5.50 -15.88
CA THR A 338 -7.94 -6.05 -16.57
C THR A 338 -7.62 -6.49 -17.99
N THR A 339 -8.51 -7.26 -18.62
CA THR A 339 -8.37 -7.74 -20.00
C THR A 339 -9.57 -7.31 -20.85
N THR A 340 -9.39 -7.15 -22.16
CA THR A 340 -10.48 -6.75 -23.10
C THR A 340 -11.15 -7.94 -23.81
N GLY A 341 -10.83 -9.17 -23.42
CA GLY A 341 -11.35 -10.38 -24.07
C GLY A 341 -10.71 -11.64 -23.51
N GLY A 342 -11.30 -12.78 -23.87
CA GLY A 342 -11.17 -14.12 -23.26
C GLY A 342 -9.81 -14.77 -23.05
N ASN A 343 -8.94 -14.07 -22.34
CA ASN A 343 -7.71 -14.53 -21.73
C ASN A 343 -7.80 -14.28 -20.22
N GLU A 344 -7.01 -15.03 -19.47
CA GLU A 344 -6.70 -14.82 -18.06
C GLU A 344 -6.10 -13.41 -17.84
N VAL A 345 -6.29 -12.83 -16.65
CA VAL A 345 -5.61 -11.57 -16.31
C VAL A 345 -4.15 -11.84 -15.99
N PHE A 346 -3.91 -12.91 -15.22
CA PHE A 346 -2.57 -13.42 -14.92
C PHE A 346 -2.46 -14.87 -15.38
N ASP A 347 -1.60 -15.09 -16.37
CA ASP A 347 -1.10 -16.41 -16.74
C ASP A 347 0.32 -16.52 -16.16
N LEU A 348 0.44 -17.20 -15.01
CA LEU A 348 1.71 -17.36 -14.28
C LEU A 348 2.32 -18.75 -14.51
N ASN A 349 1.96 -19.41 -15.60
CA ASN A 349 2.43 -20.74 -15.92
C ASN A 349 3.95 -20.76 -16.15
N ASP A 350 4.65 -21.73 -15.54
CA ASP A 350 6.10 -21.89 -15.59
C ASP A 350 6.93 -20.69 -15.02
N ASP A 351 6.33 -19.85 -14.17
CA ASP A 351 7.02 -18.74 -13.47
C ASP A 351 7.11 -18.97 -11.96
N ASP A 352 8.24 -18.62 -11.34
CA ASP A 352 8.55 -18.91 -9.94
C ASP A 352 8.84 -17.63 -9.12
N TYR A 353 8.42 -17.64 -7.85
CA TYR A 353 8.78 -16.67 -6.81
C TYR A 353 8.43 -15.22 -7.16
N LEU A 354 7.17 -14.98 -7.53
CA LEU A 354 6.62 -13.65 -7.80
C LEU A 354 5.59 -13.26 -6.73
N GLU A 355 5.64 -12.01 -6.30
CA GLU A 355 4.75 -11.46 -5.28
C GLU A 355 4.02 -10.22 -5.81
N PHE A 356 2.70 -10.22 -5.70
CA PHE A 356 1.83 -9.12 -6.13
C PHE A 356 1.08 -8.54 -4.94
N VAL A 357 1.22 -7.23 -4.71
CA VAL A 357 0.68 -6.54 -3.53
C VAL A 357 -0.23 -5.38 -3.92
N GLY A 358 -1.46 -5.34 -3.41
CA GLY A 358 -2.34 -4.17 -3.47
C GLY A 358 -3.13 -4.00 -4.77
N PHE A 359 -3.20 -5.02 -5.62
CA PHE A 359 -3.82 -4.90 -6.95
C PHE A 359 -5.32 -5.20 -6.93
N THR A 360 -6.08 -4.46 -7.74
CA THR A 360 -7.44 -4.81 -8.14
C THR A 360 -7.38 -5.58 -9.47
N ILE A 361 -7.80 -6.83 -9.47
CA ILE A 361 -7.70 -7.76 -10.61
C ILE A 361 -9.12 -8.04 -11.09
N GLN A 362 -9.51 -7.38 -12.18
CA GLN A 362 -10.82 -7.55 -12.78
C GLN A 362 -10.70 -8.36 -14.07
N ALA A 363 -11.12 -9.63 -14.01
CA ALA A 363 -11.42 -10.37 -15.21
C ALA A 363 -12.72 -9.81 -15.81
N VAL A 364 -12.78 -9.58 -17.12
CA VAL A 364 -14.01 -9.08 -17.75
C VAL A 364 -14.86 -10.27 -18.18
N ASP A 365 -16.00 -10.48 -17.52
CA ASP A 365 -17.01 -11.44 -17.97
C ASP A 365 -17.41 -11.13 -19.42
N ASN A 366 -17.01 -12.03 -20.31
CA ASN A 366 -17.37 -11.99 -21.71
C ASN A 366 -17.83 -13.35 -22.25
N GLY A 367 -18.05 -14.33 -21.35
CA GLY A 367 -18.40 -15.71 -21.69
C GLY A 367 -17.25 -16.48 -22.36
N SER A 368 -16.00 -16.12 -22.07
CA SER A 368 -14.81 -16.81 -22.58
C SER A 368 -14.48 -18.11 -21.86
N GLY A 369 -14.86 -18.22 -20.58
CA GLY A 369 -14.60 -19.35 -19.72
C GLY A 369 -13.21 -19.40 -19.08
N GLN A 370 -12.53 -18.25 -18.98
CA GLN A 370 -11.18 -18.14 -18.40
C GLN A 370 -11.21 -17.72 -16.92
N GLN A 371 -10.15 -18.11 -16.19
CA GLN A 371 -9.90 -17.73 -14.80
C GLN A 371 -9.43 -16.27 -14.72
N ALA A 372 -9.45 -15.62 -13.54
CA ALA A 372 -8.69 -14.38 -13.39
C ALA A 372 -7.18 -14.63 -13.26
N ILE A 373 -6.79 -15.67 -12.49
CA ILE A 373 -5.40 -16.05 -12.25
C ILE A 373 -5.22 -17.56 -12.51
N GLU A 374 -4.24 -17.95 -13.31
CA GLU A 374 -3.86 -19.34 -13.57
C GLU A 374 -2.39 -19.61 -13.23
N LEU A 375 -2.12 -20.79 -12.63
CA LEU A 375 -0.78 -21.28 -12.32
C LEU A 375 -0.61 -22.77 -12.69
N ASP A 376 0.40 -23.13 -13.47
CA ASP A 376 0.82 -24.52 -13.73
C ASP A 376 2.35 -24.58 -13.79
N ASN A 377 2.93 -25.48 -13.00
CA ASN A 377 4.36 -25.65 -12.74
C ASN A 377 5.06 -24.40 -12.18
N SER A 378 4.39 -23.69 -11.26
CA SER A 378 4.82 -22.40 -10.71
C SER A 378 5.00 -22.48 -9.18
N ASP A 379 6.18 -22.20 -8.63
CA ASP A 379 6.48 -22.30 -7.19
C ASP A 379 6.70 -20.92 -6.56
N GLY A 380 6.11 -20.68 -5.40
CA GLY A 380 6.36 -19.52 -4.56
C GLY A 380 5.63 -18.25 -4.99
N ILE A 381 4.47 -18.38 -5.63
CA ILE A 381 3.63 -17.25 -6.01
C ILE A 381 2.85 -16.74 -4.80
N ALA A 382 2.79 -15.42 -4.63
CA ALA A 382 2.01 -14.78 -3.57
C ALA A 382 1.18 -13.60 -4.09
N PHE A 383 -0.08 -13.51 -3.63
CA PHE A 383 -0.89 -12.30 -3.75
C PHE A 383 -1.26 -11.82 -2.35
N ARG A 384 -1.01 -10.53 -2.07
CA ARG A 384 -1.30 -9.92 -0.78
C ARG A 384 -2.11 -8.64 -0.96
N GLN A 385 -3.15 -8.45 -0.15
CA GLN A 385 -4.00 -7.25 -0.20
C GLN A 385 -4.55 -7.00 -1.61
N CYS A 386 -4.95 -8.07 -2.32
CA CYS A 386 -5.48 -7.97 -3.66
C CYS A 386 -7.00 -8.19 -3.67
N GLU A 387 -7.69 -7.52 -4.59
CA GLU A 387 -9.08 -7.81 -4.93
C GLU A 387 -9.13 -8.55 -6.26
N ILE A 388 -9.88 -9.66 -6.35
CA ILE A 388 -9.98 -10.51 -7.54
C ILE A 388 -11.45 -10.78 -7.81
N TYR A 389 -11.96 -10.38 -8.98
CA TYR A 389 -13.40 -10.50 -9.25
C TYR A 389 -13.78 -10.54 -10.74
N ASP A 390 -15.06 -10.85 -10.97
CA ASP A 390 -15.74 -10.90 -12.27
C ASP A 390 -15.14 -11.93 -13.26
N ALA A 391 -14.50 -13.00 -12.78
CA ALA A 391 -14.00 -14.05 -13.66
C ALA A 391 -15.13 -14.84 -14.33
N ASP A 392 -14.97 -15.11 -15.64
CA ASP A 392 -15.82 -16.01 -16.44
C ASP A 392 -15.80 -17.47 -15.92
N ARG A 393 -14.86 -17.81 -15.05
CA ARG A 393 -14.73 -19.13 -14.45
C ARG A 393 -14.31 -19.03 -12.98
N HIS A 394 -13.15 -19.54 -12.58
CA HIS A 394 -12.69 -19.44 -11.20
C HIS A 394 -11.98 -18.10 -11.00
N GLY A 395 -12.03 -17.56 -9.78
CA GLY A 395 -11.20 -16.41 -9.44
C GLY A 395 -9.71 -16.78 -9.55
N VAL A 396 -9.36 -17.95 -9.02
CA VAL A 396 -7.98 -18.48 -9.07
C VAL A 396 -7.99 -19.97 -9.40
N ASP A 397 -7.14 -20.41 -10.32
CA ASP A 397 -6.88 -21.82 -10.62
C ASP A 397 -5.42 -22.20 -10.35
N VAL A 398 -5.24 -23.07 -9.36
CA VAL A 398 -3.93 -23.62 -8.98
C VAL A 398 -3.82 -25.03 -9.59
N GLY A 399 -3.08 -25.09 -10.70
CA GLY A 399 -2.87 -26.25 -11.55
C GLY A 399 -1.80 -27.23 -11.05
N ASN A 400 -1.04 -27.81 -11.98
CA ASN A 400 -0.12 -28.91 -11.65
C ASN A 400 1.18 -28.43 -11.01
N ASN A 401 1.61 -29.06 -9.91
CA ASN A 401 2.88 -28.77 -9.24
C ASN A 401 3.08 -27.31 -8.81
N SER A 402 2.01 -26.53 -8.65
CA SER A 402 2.12 -25.11 -8.30
C SER A 402 2.02 -24.84 -6.80
N SER A 403 2.57 -23.72 -6.33
CA SER A 403 2.35 -23.22 -4.96
C SER A 403 1.91 -21.76 -4.95
N LEU A 404 0.83 -21.48 -4.20
CA LEU A 404 0.21 -20.17 -4.08
C LEU A 404 -0.06 -19.81 -2.61
N GLU A 405 0.28 -18.58 -2.24
CA GLU A 405 -0.12 -17.92 -1.00
C GLU A 405 -1.05 -16.73 -1.29
N LEU A 406 -2.20 -16.70 -0.61
CA LEU A 406 -3.18 -15.62 -0.66
C LEU A 406 -3.34 -15.05 0.74
N GLU A 407 -3.11 -13.74 0.88
CA GLU A 407 -3.21 -13.05 2.16
C GLU A 407 -3.98 -11.75 2.08
N ASN A 408 -4.95 -11.55 2.98
CA ASN A 408 -5.78 -10.34 3.01
C ASN A 408 -6.46 -10.05 1.66
N CYS A 409 -6.78 -11.08 0.88
CA CYS A 409 -7.37 -10.91 -0.44
C CYS A 409 -8.90 -10.99 -0.39
N LEU A 410 -9.56 -10.16 -1.19
CA LEU A 410 -10.99 -10.25 -1.48
C LEU A 410 -11.18 -10.96 -2.83
N ILE A 411 -11.85 -12.11 -2.84
CA ILE A 411 -12.17 -12.88 -4.06
C ILE A 411 -13.68 -12.94 -4.17
N ARG A 412 -14.27 -12.34 -5.21
CA ARG A 412 -15.73 -12.21 -5.28
C ARG A 412 -16.31 -12.30 -6.69
N ASP A 413 -17.59 -12.65 -6.75
CA ASP A 413 -18.44 -12.51 -7.94
C ASP A 413 -17.88 -13.21 -9.20
N ASN A 414 -17.25 -14.38 -9.03
CA ASN A 414 -16.74 -15.21 -10.13
C ASN A 414 -17.83 -16.21 -10.60
N GLU A 415 -17.91 -16.53 -11.90
CA GLU A 415 -18.98 -17.38 -12.45
C GLU A 415 -18.89 -18.86 -12.02
N SER A 416 -17.71 -19.35 -11.63
CA SER A 416 -17.47 -20.70 -11.10
C SER A 416 -16.95 -20.58 -9.67
N ASP A 417 -15.90 -21.32 -9.31
CA ASP A 417 -15.38 -21.41 -7.94
C ASP A 417 -14.56 -20.18 -7.57
N GLY A 418 -14.54 -19.78 -6.30
CA GLY A 418 -13.65 -18.71 -5.86
C GLY A 418 -12.19 -19.09 -6.11
N ILE A 419 -11.81 -20.29 -5.65
CA ILE A 419 -10.48 -20.88 -5.87
C ILE A 419 -10.64 -22.36 -6.25
N ARG A 420 -9.95 -22.80 -7.30
CA ARG A 420 -9.75 -24.22 -7.63
C ARG A 420 -8.32 -24.65 -7.30
N LEU A 421 -8.17 -25.76 -6.58
CA LEU A 421 -6.89 -26.44 -6.34
C LEU A 421 -6.88 -27.82 -6.99
N SER A 422 -6.28 -27.90 -8.18
CA SER A 422 -6.12 -29.15 -8.92
C SER A 422 -5.04 -30.05 -8.31
N SER A 423 -3.89 -29.46 -7.92
CA SER A 423 -2.79 -30.14 -7.23
C SER A 423 -1.85 -29.13 -6.55
N GLY A 424 -0.70 -29.54 -6.01
CA GLY A 424 0.28 -28.57 -5.47
C GLY A 424 -0.05 -28.12 -4.05
N THR A 425 0.28 -26.87 -3.70
CA THR A 425 0.05 -26.31 -2.36
C THR A 425 -0.62 -24.94 -2.36
N LEU A 426 -1.65 -24.78 -1.54
CA LEU A 426 -2.38 -23.52 -1.37
C LEU A 426 -2.33 -23.06 0.09
N VAL A 427 -2.03 -21.78 0.31
CA VAL A 427 -2.18 -21.12 1.62
C VAL A 427 -3.16 -19.97 1.45
N VAL A 428 -4.21 -19.94 2.26
CA VAL A 428 -5.19 -18.86 2.31
C VAL A 428 -5.25 -18.35 3.74
N MET A 429 -4.96 -17.07 3.93
CA MET A 429 -4.94 -16.44 5.24
C MET A 429 -5.64 -15.09 5.22
N ASN A 430 -6.57 -14.85 6.15
CA ASN A 430 -7.29 -13.59 6.25
C ASN A 430 -7.98 -13.19 4.93
N CYS A 431 -8.46 -14.13 4.11
CA CYS A 431 -9.12 -13.79 2.84
C CYS A 431 -10.65 -13.79 3.00
N THR A 432 -11.34 -13.02 2.18
CA THR A 432 -12.81 -13.10 2.02
C THR A 432 -13.12 -13.63 0.63
N ILE A 433 -13.79 -14.79 0.55
CA ILE A 433 -14.14 -15.49 -0.69
C ILE A 433 -15.66 -15.63 -0.76
N VAL A 434 -16.30 -14.87 -1.65
CA VAL A 434 -17.75 -14.65 -1.57
C VAL A 434 -18.44 -14.62 -2.93
N ASN A 435 -19.73 -14.95 -2.95
CA ASN A 435 -20.61 -14.81 -4.12
C ASN A 435 -20.12 -15.54 -5.39
N SER A 436 -19.37 -16.62 -5.26
CA SER A 436 -18.93 -17.42 -6.41
C SER A 436 -20.11 -18.22 -6.99
N GLY A 437 -20.13 -18.41 -8.30
CA GLY A 437 -21.19 -19.13 -9.03
C GLY A 437 -21.14 -20.65 -8.86
N SER A 438 -20.08 -21.17 -8.22
CA SER A 438 -19.91 -22.55 -7.77
C SER A 438 -19.41 -22.57 -6.31
N ASP A 439 -18.32 -23.27 -6.00
CA ASP A 439 -17.81 -23.43 -4.64
C ASP A 439 -16.99 -22.21 -4.19
N GLY A 440 -16.82 -22.01 -2.88
CA GLY A 440 -15.85 -21.06 -2.38
C GLY A 440 -14.43 -21.51 -2.70
N ILE A 441 -14.08 -22.72 -2.26
CA ILE A 441 -12.82 -23.38 -2.55
C ILE A 441 -13.08 -24.84 -2.96
N GLU A 442 -12.79 -25.19 -4.21
CA GLU A 442 -12.83 -26.56 -4.74
C GLU A 442 -11.41 -27.19 -4.71
N GLN A 443 -11.25 -28.35 -4.08
CA GLN A 443 -9.96 -29.05 -4.03
C GLN A 443 -10.03 -30.50 -4.58
N ASP A 444 -9.48 -30.68 -5.79
CA ASP A 444 -9.34 -31.98 -6.45
C ASP A 444 -8.11 -32.78 -5.97
N GLY A 445 -7.07 -32.09 -5.47
CA GLY A 445 -5.78 -32.68 -5.15
C GLY A 445 -4.88 -31.79 -4.29
N GLY A 446 -3.61 -32.17 -4.11
CA GLY A 446 -2.63 -31.32 -3.41
C GLY A 446 -2.82 -31.19 -1.89
N SER A 447 -2.35 -30.07 -1.35
CA SER A 447 -2.41 -29.71 0.08
C SER A 447 -2.77 -28.25 0.27
N SER A 448 -3.85 -27.95 1.00
CA SER A 448 -4.21 -26.57 1.37
C SER A 448 -4.12 -26.31 2.88
N THR A 449 -3.83 -25.06 3.23
CA THR A 449 -3.97 -24.50 4.58
C THR A 449 -4.82 -23.23 4.52
N ILE A 450 -5.95 -23.22 5.22
CA ILE A 450 -6.93 -22.12 5.18
C ILE A 450 -7.16 -21.62 6.61
N THR A 451 -6.89 -20.35 6.90
CA THR A 451 -6.99 -19.81 8.27
C THR A 451 -7.50 -18.36 8.28
N ASN A 452 -8.25 -17.99 9.33
CA ASN A 452 -8.77 -16.63 9.54
C ASN A 452 -9.58 -16.08 8.36
N SER A 453 -10.14 -16.93 7.51
CA SER A 453 -10.77 -16.48 6.27
C SER A 453 -12.29 -16.53 6.36
N ILE A 454 -13.00 -15.73 5.58
CA ILE A 454 -14.45 -15.83 5.39
C ILE A 454 -14.70 -16.44 4.02
N ILE A 455 -15.48 -17.52 3.97
CA ILE A 455 -15.94 -18.19 2.75
C ILE A 455 -17.46 -18.24 2.82
N ALA A 456 -18.13 -17.34 2.09
CA ALA A 456 -19.56 -17.14 2.31
C ALA A 456 -20.39 -16.89 1.04
N ASN A 457 -21.66 -17.29 1.08
CA ASN A 457 -22.66 -17.00 0.04
C ASN A 457 -22.28 -17.51 -1.38
N ASN A 458 -21.53 -18.62 -1.46
CA ASN A 458 -21.20 -19.25 -2.75
C ASN A 458 -22.36 -20.15 -3.22
N SER A 459 -22.53 -20.31 -4.52
CA SER A 459 -23.74 -20.95 -5.08
C SER A 459 -23.80 -22.46 -4.89
N SER A 460 -22.65 -23.11 -4.68
CA SER A 460 -22.50 -24.55 -4.41
C SER A 460 -21.98 -24.76 -2.98
N ASP A 461 -20.77 -25.26 -2.78
CA ASP A 461 -20.21 -25.57 -1.46
C ASP A 461 -19.31 -24.45 -0.92
N GLY A 462 -19.13 -24.38 0.40
CA GLY A 462 -18.18 -23.44 1.01
C GLY A 462 -16.75 -23.92 0.78
N LEU A 463 -16.38 -25.00 1.48
CA LEU A 463 -15.16 -25.75 1.26
C LEU A 463 -15.52 -27.12 0.68
N ASP A 464 -15.06 -27.42 -0.54
CA ASP A 464 -15.18 -28.73 -1.16
C ASP A 464 -13.80 -29.41 -1.28
N ARG A 465 -13.72 -30.66 -0.83
CA ARG A 465 -12.50 -31.48 -0.90
C ARG A 465 -12.79 -32.86 -1.49
N ASP A 466 -12.71 -32.93 -2.80
CA ASP A 466 -12.73 -34.15 -3.61
C ASP A 466 -11.43 -34.97 -3.53
N GLY A 467 -10.28 -34.33 -3.24
CA GLY A 467 -9.00 -35.02 -3.09
C GLY A 467 -7.92 -34.26 -2.29
N GLY A 468 -6.76 -34.91 -2.10
CA GLY A 468 -5.64 -34.31 -1.37
C GLY A 468 -5.84 -34.17 0.15
N THR A 469 -5.19 -33.17 0.75
CA THR A 469 -5.31 -32.80 2.18
C THR A 469 -5.73 -31.34 2.30
N MET A 470 -6.73 -31.05 3.12
CA MET A 470 -7.16 -29.68 3.41
C MET A 470 -7.08 -29.47 4.92
N THR A 471 -6.24 -28.53 5.35
CA THR A 471 -6.11 -28.12 6.75
C THR A 471 -6.79 -26.77 6.88
N HIS A 472 -7.89 -26.71 7.62
CA HIS A 472 -8.65 -25.48 7.79
C HIS A 472 -8.93 -25.26 9.28
N THR A 473 -8.73 -24.04 9.77
CA THR A 473 -9.03 -23.64 11.16
C THR A 473 -9.36 -22.17 11.25
N TYR A 474 -10.23 -21.78 12.19
CA TYR A 474 -10.56 -20.37 12.45
C TYR A 474 -11.09 -19.63 11.21
N ASN A 475 -11.99 -20.23 10.42
CA ASN A 475 -12.65 -19.55 9.31
C ASN A 475 -14.14 -19.33 9.59
N CYS A 476 -14.76 -18.42 8.87
CA CYS A 476 -16.22 -18.37 8.76
C CYS A 476 -16.60 -19.05 7.45
N VAL A 477 -17.35 -20.14 7.50
CA VAL A 477 -17.85 -20.83 6.31
C VAL A 477 -19.37 -20.87 6.41
N PHE A 478 -20.06 -20.08 5.58
CA PHE A 478 -21.48 -19.82 5.78
C PHE A 478 -22.25 -19.54 4.48
N GLY A 479 -23.47 -20.09 4.43
CA GLY A 479 -24.49 -19.62 3.50
C GLY A 479 -24.27 -20.08 2.07
N SER A 480 -23.43 -21.11 1.87
CA SER A 480 -23.24 -21.74 0.58
C SER A 480 -24.47 -22.57 0.19
N GLY A 481 -24.77 -22.64 -1.10
CA GLY A 481 -26.02 -23.19 -1.64
C GLY A 481 -26.28 -24.67 -1.33
N ASP A 482 -25.30 -25.54 -1.55
CA ASP A 482 -25.40 -26.98 -1.32
C ASP A 482 -25.03 -27.33 0.15
N GLN A 483 -23.80 -27.03 0.59
CA GLN A 483 -23.37 -27.14 1.98
C GLN A 483 -22.09 -26.35 2.30
N ASP A 484 -21.92 -25.95 3.55
CA ASP A 484 -20.72 -25.19 3.97
C ASP A 484 -19.43 -26.05 3.90
N PHE A 485 -19.52 -27.36 4.13
CA PHE A 485 -18.37 -28.28 4.13
C PHE A 485 -18.70 -29.57 3.37
N GLU A 486 -18.11 -29.78 2.19
CA GLU A 486 -18.12 -31.06 1.46
C GLU A 486 -16.74 -31.72 1.49
N GLY A 487 -16.73 -33.04 1.66
CA GLY A 487 -15.48 -33.81 1.77
C GLY A 487 -14.66 -33.55 3.06
N VAL A 488 -14.89 -32.44 3.76
CA VAL A 488 -14.33 -32.10 5.08
C VAL A 488 -15.41 -31.98 6.15
N SER A 489 -15.01 -31.72 7.39
CA SER A 489 -15.92 -31.47 8.50
C SER A 489 -15.45 -30.26 9.27
N GLN A 490 -16.37 -29.48 9.84
CA GLN A 490 -16.05 -28.34 10.69
C GLN A 490 -14.89 -28.64 11.66
N ALA A 491 -13.86 -27.81 11.59
CA ALA A 491 -12.62 -27.93 12.35
C ALA A 491 -12.60 -26.98 13.55
N THR A 492 -11.40 -26.75 14.11
CA THR A 492 -11.24 -25.88 15.29
C THR A 492 -11.42 -24.43 14.91
N GLY A 493 -12.19 -23.67 15.71
CA GLY A 493 -12.35 -22.23 15.53
C GLY A 493 -13.31 -21.83 14.41
N GLU A 494 -13.90 -22.78 13.68
CA GLU A 494 -14.79 -22.48 12.56
C GLU A 494 -16.14 -21.89 13.00
N ILE A 495 -16.59 -20.86 12.31
CA ILE A 495 -17.88 -20.18 12.44
C ILE A 495 -18.77 -20.59 11.27
N THR A 496 -20.03 -20.93 11.55
CA THR A 496 -21.03 -21.35 10.54
C THR A 496 -22.30 -20.51 10.64
N SER A 497 -22.12 -19.23 10.93
CA SER A 497 -23.18 -18.24 11.06
C SER A 497 -22.82 -17.03 10.20
N ASP A 498 -23.86 -16.30 9.79
CA ASP A 498 -23.74 -15.14 8.91
C ASP A 498 -22.59 -14.22 9.33
N PRO A 499 -21.63 -13.91 8.44
CA PRO A 499 -20.58 -12.94 8.72
C PRO A 499 -21.11 -11.53 8.92
N LEU A 500 -22.37 -11.24 8.56
CA LEU A 500 -23.02 -9.94 8.73
C LEU A 500 -22.24 -8.82 8.05
N PHE A 501 -22.10 -8.92 6.73
CA PHE A 501 -21.51 -7.86 5.92
C PHE A 501 -22.38 -6.59 5.91
N THR A 502 -21.75 -5.42 5.76
CA THR A 502 -22.41 -4.12 5.67
C THR A 502 -23.43 -4.07 4.52
N SER A 503 -23.07 -4.60 3.35
CA SER A 503 -24.00 -4.73 2.22
C SER A 503 -23.62 -5.88 1.28
N ALA A 504 -24.31 -6.00 0.14
CA ALA A 504 -24.02 -7.02 -0.86
C ALA A 504 -22.74 -6.73 -1.69
N SER A 505 -22.25 -5.49 -1.67
CA SER A 505 -21.06 -5.04 -2.40
C SER A 505 -19.98 -4.47 -1.47
N ASP A 506 -20.25 -4.45 -0.17
CA ASP A 506 -19.34 -4.00 0.87
C ASP A 506 -19.23 -5.09 1.93
N PHE A 507 -18.07 -5.76 1.94
CA PHE A 507 -17.79 -6.92 2.76
C PHE A 507 -17.09 -6.59 4.08
N HIS A 508 -17.10 -5.31 4.49
CA HIS A 508 -16.84 -4.95 5.88
C HIS A 508 -17.85 -5.62 6.82
N LEU A 509 -17.40 -5.95 8.03
CA LEU A 509 -18.23 -6.59 9.03
C LEU A 509 -19.08 -5.54 9.78
N LEU A 510 -20.36 -5.84 9.99
CA LEU A 510 -21.18 -5.09 10.96
C LEU A 510 -20.68 -5.36 12.38
N SER A 511 -20.87 -4.40 13.30
CA SER A 511 -20.41 -4.50 14.71
C SER A 511 -20.97 -5.69 15.50
N SER A 512 -22.03 -6.33 14.98
CA SER A 512 -22.63 -7.54 15.56
C SER A 512 -22.10 -8.85 14.95
N SER A 513 -21.13 -8.78 14.04
CA SER A 513 -20.57 -9.93 13.34
C SER A 513 -19.95 -10.94 14.32
N PRO A 514 -20.19 -12.24 14.11
CA PRO A 514 -19.49 -13.28 14.86
C PRO A 514 -18.01 -13.40 14.48
N CYS A 515 -17.58 -12.81 13.36
CA CYS A 515 -16.24 -12.94 12.80
C CYS A 515 -15.23 -11.95 13.41
N ILE A 516 -15.70 -11.01 14.24
CA ILE A 516 -14.86 -10.02 14.91
C ILE A 516 -14.14 -10.64 16.11
N ASP A 517 -12.85 -10.36 16.29
CA ASP A 517 -11.96 -10.76 17.39
C ASP A 517 -11.90 -12.29 17.63
N THR A 518 -12.21 -13.10 16.61
CA THR A 518 -12.34 -14.57 16.76
C THR A 518 -11.31 -15.39 15.98
N GLY A 519 -10.49 -14.73 15.17
CA GLY A 519 -9.34 -15.31 14.48
C GLY A 519 -8.20 -15.72 15.42
N THR A 520 -7.20 -16.38 14.85
CA THR A 520 -6.00 -16.85 15.56
C THR A 520 -4.76 -16.06 15.16
N ALA A 521 -3.88 -15.81 16.13
CA ALA A 521 -2.54 -15.26 15.88
C ALA A 521 -1.53 -16.30 15.34
N SER A 522 -1.97 -17.54 15.12
CA SER A 522 -1.10 -18.62 14.62
C SER A 522 -0.89 -18.48 13.12
N GLY A 523 0.32 -18.76 12.64
CA GLY A 523 0.67 -18.62 11.22
C GLY A 523 1.47 -17.36 10.89
N SER A 524 1.70 -16.47 11.86
CA SER A 524 2.30 -15.13 11.65
C SER A 524 1.43 -14.26 10.72
N PRO A 525 0.16 -14.01 11.08
CA PRO A 525 -0.73 -13.21 10.25
C PRO A 525 -0.12 -11.84 9.95
N PRO A 526 -0.38 -11.28 8.76
CA PRO A 526 0.06 -9.94 8.38
C PRO A 526 -0.35 -8.88 9.40
N ASN A 527 0.49 -7.85 9.54
CA ASN A 527 0.27 -6.75 10.49
C ASN A 527 -0.77 -5.74 10.00
N VAL A 528 -1.27 -5.86 8.77
CA VAL A 528 -2.27 -4.96 8.19
C VAL A 528 -3.30 -5.74 7.37
N ASP A 529 -4.48 -5.16 7.13
CA ASP A 529 -5.57 -5.69 6.31
C ASP A 529 -5.52 -5.19 4.85
N LEU A 530 -6.58 -5.46 4.07
CA LEU A 530 -6.69 -5.01 2.67
C LEU A 530 -6.62 -3.47 2.50
N GLU A 531 -7.05 -2.71 3.50
CA GLU A 531 -7.07 -1.24 3.49
C GLU A 531 -5.90 -0.60 4.26
N ASN A 532 -4.92 -1.42 4.67
CA ASN A 532 -3.78 -1.04 5.50
C ASN A 532 -4.15 -0.67 6.95
N VAL A 533 -5.28 -1.13 7.46
CA VAL A 533 -5.63 -1.06 8.89
C VAL A 533 -4.77 -2.08 9.66
N GLU A 534 -4.19 -1.66 10.78
CA GLU A 534 -3.35 -2.53 11.62
C GLU A 534 -4.14 -3.73 12.16
N ARG A 535 -3.49 -4.90 12.21
CA ARG A 535 -4.05 -6.15 12.75
C ARG A 535 -3.27 -6.64 13.97
N PRO A 536 -3.94 -6.95 15.10
CA PRO A 536 -5.36 -6.75 15.33
C PRO A 536 -5.71 -5.28 15.61
N ALA A 537 -6.85 -4.78 15.10
CA ALA A 537 -7.38 -3.46 15.47
C ALA A 537 -8.23 -3.53 16.76
N GLY A 538 -8.63 -4.74 17.16
CA GLY A 538 -9.44 -5.04 18.33
C GLY A 538 -8.72 -5.88 19.40
N SER A 539 -9.50 -6.72 20.09
CA SER A 539 -8.98 -7.62 21.14
C SER A 539 -8.41 -8.93 20.60
N GLY A 540 -8.63 -9.21 19.31
CA GLY A 540 -8.15 -10.35 18.56
C GLY A 540 -8.12 -10.05 17.06
N TYR A 541 -7.76 -11.04 16.24
CA TYR A 541 -7.78 -10.90 14.80
C TYR A 541 -9.20 -11.13 14.28
N ASP A 542 -9.63 -10.35 13.31
CA ASP A 542 -10.88 -10.61 12.60
C ASP A 542 -10.68 -11.67 11.51
N MET A 543 -11.73 -12.43 11.23
CA MET A 543 -11.73 -13.29 10.05
C MET A 543 -12.05 -12.46 8.81
N GLY A 544 -11.41 -12.77 7.68
CA GLY A 544 -11.61 -12.09 6.41
C GLY A 544 -10.57 -11.02 6.11
N CYS A 545 -10.68 -10.40 4.94
CA CYS A 545 -9.69 -9.45 4.40
C CYS A 545 -9.71 -8.06 5.03
N TYR A 546 -10.75 -7.72 5.78
CA TYR A 546 -10.87 -6.47 6.53
C TYR A 546 -10.71 -6.70 8.04
N GLU A 547 -10.14 -5.70 8.72
CA GLU A 547 -10.17 -5.60 10.17
C GLU A 547 -11.26 -4.59 10.59
N PHE A 548 -12.19 -5.05 11.40
CA PHE A 548 -13.25 -4.27 11.99
C PHE A 548 -12.68 -3.24 12.98
N ARG A 549 -12.81 -1.97 12.60
CA ARG A 549 -12.58 -0.85 13.53
C ARG A 549 -13.86 -0.62 14.32
N SER A 550 -13.80 -0.82 15.63
CA SER A 550 -14.95 -0.55 16.49
C SER A 550 -15.20 0.95 16.61
N GLU A 551 -16.34 1.41 16.09
CA GLU A 551 -16.95 2.66 16.51
C GLU A 551 -17.15 2.63 18.03
N LYS A 552 -16.61 3.64 18.73
CA LYS A 552 -16.67 3.70 20.20
C LYS A 552 -17.86 4.49 20.69
N GLY A 553 -18.41 5.31 19.81
CA GLY A 553 -19.71 5.90 19.99
C GLY A 553 -20.16 6.56 18.71
N HIS A 554 -21.39 6.27 18.33
CA HIS A 554 -22.07 6.94 17.23
C HIS A 554 -23.42 7.42 17.72
N TRP A 555 -23.51 8.71 18.03
CA TRP A 555 -24.74 9.35 18.47
C TRP A 555 -25.33 10.12 17.30
N ALA A 556 -26.28 9.49 16.61
CA ALA A 556 -27.01 10.11 15.51
C ALA A 556 -27.78 11.35 15.98
N LEU A 557 -28.26 11.36 17.24
CA LEU A 557 -29.03 12.44 17.88
C LEU A 557 -30.43 12.70 17.25
N ASP A 558 -30.95 11.70 16.54
CA ASP A 558 -32.24 11.69 15.85
C ASP A 558 -33.47 11.45 16.75
N GLU A 559 -33.30 11.39 18.07
CA GLU A 559 -34.41 11.13 18.97
C GLU A 559 -35.44 12.27 18.93
N THR A 560 -36.71 11.90 18.75
CA THR A 560 -37.81 12.88 18.70
C THR A 560 -38.43 13.17 20.07
N SER A 561 -38.01 12.45 21.12
CA SER A 561 -38.46 12.65 22.50
C SER A 561 -37.58 11.95 23.53
N GLY A 562 -37.56 12.46 24.76
CA GLY A 562 -36.87 11.81 25.89
C GLY A 562 -35.54 12.47 26.22
N THR A 563 -34.67 11.72 26.91
CA THR A 563 -33.37 12.19 27.39
C THR A 563 -32.24 11.21 27.08
N THR A 564 -32.49 10.15 26.31
CA THR A 564 -31.45 9.19 25.95
C THR A 564 -30.97 9.52 24.55
N ALA A 565 -29.67 9.76 24.40
CA ALA A 565 -29.00 9.81 23.10
C ALA A 565 -28.47 8.40 22.85
N ALA A 566 -29.12 7.64 21.97
CA ALA A 566 -28.77 6.26 21.73
C ALA A 566 -27.41 6.16 21.00
N ASP A 567 -26.59 5.21 21.43
CA ASP A 567 -25.37 4.86 20.73
C ASP A 567 -25.67 3.80 19.66
N SER A 568 -25.51 4.20 18.40
CA SER A 568 -25.76 3.38 17.22
C SER A 568 -24.54 2.55 16.78
N SER A 569 -23.37 2.77 17.38
CA SER A 569 -22.13 2.02 17.07
C SER A 569 -22.22 0.54 17.47
N GLY A 570 -23.08 0.23 18.45
CA GLY A 570 -23.13 -1.06 19.13
C GLY A 570 -22.21 -1.18 20.34
N ALA A 571 -21.43 -0.14 20.68
CA ALA A 571 -20.60 -0.11 21.89
C ALA A 571 -21.43 0.01 23.18
N GLY A 572 -22.69 0.42 23.07
CA GLY A 572 -23.63 0.53 24.20
C GLY A 572 -23.35 1.74 25.08
N ASN A 573 -22.71 2.77 24.54
CA ASN A 573 -22.34 4.00 25.19
C ASN A 573 -23.47 5.05 25.10
N ASP A 574 -24.70 4.63 25.38
CA ASP A 574 -25.87 5.52 25.39
C ASP A 574 -25.62 6.74 26.28
N GLY A 575 -25.80 7.93 25.73
CA GLY A 575 -25.72 9.19 26.43
C GLY A 575 -27.03 9.57 27.13
N THR A 576 -26.93 10.43 28.14
CA THR A 576 -28.09 11.04 28.81
C THR A 576 -28.06 12.55 28.67
N LEU A 577 -29.06 13.10 28.00
CA LEU A 577 -29.25 14.52 27.81
C LEU A 577 -29.52 15.23 29.16
N SER A 578 -28.80 16.32 29.39
CA SER A 578 -28.88 17.19 30.56
C SER A 578 -29.28 18.62 30.13
N GLY A 579 -29.95 19.36 31.02
CA GLY A 579 -30.41 20.72 30.75
C GLY A 579 -31.66 20.84 29.86
N THR A 580 -31.81 19.93 28.90
CA THR A 580 -32.89 19.90 27.90
C THR A 580 -33.48 18.50 27.70
N THR A 581 -34.41 18.36 26.75
CA THR A 581 -35.01 17.09 26.31
C THR A 581 -35.11 17.09 24.80
N PHE A 582 -34.96 15.93 24.17
CA PHE A 582 -35.35 15.76 22.78
C PHE A 582 -36.83 16.14 22.60
N THR A 583 -37.14 16.86 21.53
CA THR A 583 -38.50 17.29 21.20
C THR A 583 -38.78 16.99 19.74
N SER A 584 -40.06 16.85 19.35
CA SER A 584 -40.45 16.69 17.94
C SER A 584 -40.19 17.93 17.07
N SER A 585 -39.46 18.91 17.60
CA SER A 585 -38.98 20.13 16.97
C SER A 585 -37.45 20.17 16.88
N SER A 586 -36.75 19.06 17.18
CA SER A 586 -35.39 18.85 16.70
C SER A 586 -35.40 19.08 15.19
N VAL A 587 -34.53 19.98 14.74
CA VAL A 587 -34.66 20.67 13.46
C VAL A 587 -34.27 19.72 12.35
N SER A 588 -35.08 19.64 11.28
CA SER A 588 -34.74 18.82 10.12
C SER A 588 -33.37 19.19 9.60
N VAL A 589 -32.45 18.23 9.66
CA VAL A 589 -31.24 18.25 8.85
C VAL A 589 -31.67 18.03 7.41
N CYS A 590 -30.86 18.47 6.45
CA CYS A 590 -31.19 18.34 5.04
C CYS A 590 -29.92 17.84 4.36
N PRO A 591 -30.02 16.74 3.59
CA PRO A 591 -31.25 16.22 2.97
C PRO A 591 -31.93 15.05 3.68
N THR A 592 -31.37 14.52 4.74
CA THR A 592 -31.96 13.39 5.45
C THR A 592 -32.99 13.88 6.45
N GLY A 593 -34.12 13.18 6.58
CA GLY A 593 -35.13 13.43 7.61
C GLY A 593 -34.66 13.17 9.05
N SER A 594 -33.35 13.30 9.32
CA SER A 594 -32.71 13.36 10.62
C SER A 594 -33.00 14.70 11.29
N THR A 595 -32.84 14.73 12.61
CA THR A 595 -33.12 15.89 13.43
C THR A 595 -31.95 16.22 14.33
N GLY A 596 -31.38 17.41 14.22
CA GLY A 596 -30.27 17.83 15.08
C GLY A 596 -30.70 18.15 16.51
N LEU A 597 -29.80 17.92 17.47
CA LEU A 597 -29.95 18.31 18.86
C LEU A 597 -29.62 19.80 19.04
N SER A 598 -30.60 20.59 19.50
CA SER A 598 -30.41 22.01 19.81
C SER A 598 -29.91 22.22 21.24
N LEU A 599 -28.83 22.99 21.39
CA LEU A 599 -28.18 23.36 22.64
C LEU A 599 -28.17 24.88 22.82
N ASP A 600 -28.52 25.35 24.01
CA ASP A 600 -28.77 26.78 24.29
C ASP A 600 -27.54 27.59 24.74
N GLY A 601 -26.35 26.99 24.74
CA GLY A 601 -25.11 27.63 25.19
C GLY A 601 -25.05 27.96 26.68
N THR A 602 -25.99 27.46 27.49
CA THR A 602 -26.08 27.80 28.92
C THR A 602 -25.90 26.60 29.83
N ASN A 603 -26.56 25.47 29.57
CA ASN A 603 -26.48 24.28 30.43
C ASN A 603 -26.90 22.97 29.75
N ASP A 604 -27.05 22.96 28.42
CA ASP A 604 -27.54 21.82 27.66
C ASP A 604 -26.38 21.01 27.09
N TYR A 605 -26.38 19.70 27.29
CA TYR A 605 -25.34 18.79 26.80
C TYR A 605 -25.78 17.32 26.89
N VAL A 606 -25.08 16.41 26.22
CA VAL A 606 -25.22 14.96 26.43
C VAL A 606 -24.13 14.48 27.39
N ASP A 607 -24.53 13.86 28.49
CA ASP A 607 -23.64 13.19 29.44
C ASP A 607 -23.36 11.76 28.95
N LEU A 608 -22.11 11.45 28.63
CA LEU A 608 -21.70 10.15 28.14
C LEU A 608 -21.18 9.27 29.30
N PRO A 609 -21.32 7.93 29.21
CA PRO A 609 -20.77 7.03 30.22
C PRO A 609 -19.24 7.00 30.20
N ASP A 610 -18.65 6.19 31.09
CA ASP A 610 -17.20 5.92 31.05
C ASP A 610 -16.82 5.35 29.68
N LEU A 611 -15.85 5.96 29.02
CA LEU A 611 -15.29 5.52 27.74
C LEU A 611 -13.94 4.87 28.00
N ASP A 612 -13.72 3.66 27.49
CA ASP A 612 -12.44 2.95 27.56
C ASP A 612 -11.93 2.68 26.14
N PHE A 613 -10.78 3.27 25.82
CA PHE A 613 -10.30 3.41 24.46
C PHE A 613 -8.77 3.27 24.36
N ASP A 614 -8.30 2.34 23.55
CA ASP A 614 -6.87 2.25 23.22
C ASP A 614 -6.52 3.27 22.13
N TYR A 615 -5.73 4.28 22.49
CA TYR A 615 -5.28 5.33 21.60
C TYR A 615 -4.03 4.97 20.79
N SER A 616 -3.43 3.79 20.99
CA SER A 616 -2.14 3.43 20.38
C SER A 616 -2.17 3.38 18.84
N GLY A 617 -3.30 3.00 18.25
CA GLY A 617 -3.56 3.04 16.80
C GLY A 617 -4.04 4.40 16.28
N GLY A 618 -4.16 5.41 17.14
CA GLY A 618 -4.80 6.68 16.80
C GLY A 618 -6.32 6.67 16.99
N PHE A 619 -6.96 7.79 16.68
CA PHE A 619 -8.41 7.98 16.80
C PHE A 619 -8.94 9.03 15.83
N SER A 620 -10.26 9.01 15.61
CA SER A 620 -10.96 10.01 14.80
C SER A 620 -12.23 10.50 15.48
N ILE A 621 -12.57 11.76 15.24
CA ILE A 621 -13.82 12.40 15.68
C ILE A 621 -14.46 13.01 14.44
N ALA A 622 -15.77 12.82 14.26
CA ALA A 622 -16.55 13.48 13.21
C ALA A 622 -17.93 13.87 13.75
N MET A 623 -18.50 14.97 13.25
CA MET A 623 -19.86 15.42 13.60
C MET A 623 -20.35 16.51 12.66
N TRP A 624 -21.66 16.73 12.68
CA TRP A 624 -22.30 17.90 12.10
C TRP A 624 -22.58 18.96 13.17
N ILE A 625 -22.28 20.23 12.86
CA ILE A 625 -22.57 21.37 13.74
C ILE A 625 -23.23 22.51 12.97
N LYS A 626 -24.16 23.20 13.62
CA LYS A 626 -24.73 24.48 13.17
C LYS A 626 -24.66 25.50 14.31
N PRO A 627 -23.54 26.22 14.44
CA PRO A 627 -23.40 27.22 15.49
C PRO A 627 -24.38 28.38 15.27
N THR A 628 -25.06 28.84 16.31
CA THR A 628 -26.01 29.97 16.22
C THR A 628 -25.49 31.25 16.89
N ALA A 629 -24.43 31.14 17.67
CA ALA A 629 -23.73 32.27 18.25
C ALA A 629 -22.22 32.01 18.35
N THR A 630 -21.44 33.10 18.28
CA THR A 630 -20.01 33.04 18.59
C THR A 630 -19.80 32.93 20.10
N PRO A 631 -19.05 31.93 20.61
CA PRO A 631 -18.80 31.77 22.03
C PRO A 631 -18.05 32.98 22.57
N SER A 632 -18.28 33.31 23.84
CA SER A 632 -17.59 34.44 24.48
C SER A 632 -16.14 34.14 24.85
N THR A 633 -15.81 32.87 25.05
CA THR A 633 -14.46 32.37 25.42
C THR A 633 -14.09 31.08 24.70
N HIS A 634 -14.72 29.95 25.03
CA HIS A 634 -14.51 28.65 24.40
C HIS A 634 -15.88 27.95 24.41
N CYS A 635 -16.13 27.08 23.44
CA CYS A 635 -17.20 26.09 23.53
C CYS A 635 -16.67 24.73 23.07
N ALA A 636 -17.08 23.66 23.76
CA ALA A 636 -16.75 22.30 23.42
C ALA A 636 -17.82 21.72 22.51
N LEU A 637 -17.38 21.01 21.46
CA LEU A 637 -18.24 20.15 20.67
C LEU A 637 -18.23 18.73 21.25
N LEU A 638 -17.04 18.26 21.66
CA LEU A 638 -16.84 17.00 22.36
C LEU A 638 -15.74 17.18 23.42
N GLY A 639 -16.04 16.81 24.67
CA GLY A 639 -15.07 16.78 25.77
C GLY A 639 -15.00 15.40 26.39
N ILE A 640 -13.83 14.75 26.37
CA ILE A 640 -13.58 13.43 26.95
C ILE A 640 -12.46 13.56 27.97
N SER A 641 -12.72 13.31 29.24
CA SER A 641 -11.76 13.62 30.31
C SER A 641 -11.87 12.74 31.57
N ASN A 642 -10.96 12.96 32.53
CA ASN A 642 -11.04 12.46 33.91
C ASN A 642 -11.15 13.62 34.93
N GLY A 643 -11.62 14.78 34.46
CA GLY A 643 -11.70 16.03 35.22
C GLY A 643 -10.80 17.12 34.63
N GLN A 644 -10.96 18.36 35.12
CA GLN A 644 -10.25 19.53 34.58
C GLN A 644 -8.72 19.36 34.59
N ASP A 645 -8.11 19.49 33.41
CA ASP A 645 -6.67 19.33 33.18
C ASP A 645 -6.18 17.90 33.51
N VAL A 646 -7.05 16.89 33.40
CA VAL A 646 -6.73 15.48 33.69
C VAL A 646 -7.19 14.61 32.55
N ASP A 647 -6.22 14.15 31.77
CA ASP A 647 -6.41 13.27 30.61
C ASP A 647 -7.51 13.86 29.70
N ASP A 648 -7.29 15.01 29.06
CA ASP A 648 -8.33 15.68 28.28
C ASP A 648 -8.15 15.40 26.78
N ILE A 649 -9.25 15.11 26.11
CA ILE A 649 -9.42 15.28 24.66
C ILE A 649 -10.58 16.25 24.52
N TRP A 650 -10.30 17.43 23.98
CA TRP A 650 -11.27 18.50 23.81
C TRP A 650 -11.26 18.93 22.36
N PHE A 651 -12.39 18.73 21.68
CA PHE A 651 -12.60 19.26 20.34
C PHE A 651 -13.67 20.34 20.44
N GLY A 652 -13.33 21.56 20.03
CA GLY A 652 -14.16 22.72 20.27
C GLY A 652 -13.85 23.90 19.37
N TRP A 653 -14.39 25.06 19.74
CA TRP A 653 -14.22 26.32 19.03
C TRP A 653 -13.74 27.42 19.98
N VAL A 654 -12.68 28.10 19.55
CA VAL A 654 -12.11 29.28 20.20
C VAL A 654 -12.31 30.50 19.28
N PRO A 655 -13.05 31.54 19.71
CA PRO A 655 -13.42 32.68 18.88
C PRO A 655 -12.18 33.47 18.43
N GLY A 656 -12.02 33.64 17.12
CA GLY A 656 -10.89 34.29 16.48
C GLY A 656 -9.70 33.37 16.17
N THR A 657 -9.73 32.13 16.68
CA THR A 657 -8.79 31.04 16.39
C THR A 657 -9.48 29.92 15.60
N GLY A 658 -10.81 29.78 15.64
CA GLY A 658 -11.55 28.75 14.93
C GLY A 658 -11.60 27.41 15.66
N LEU A 659 -11.78 26.32 14.90
CA LEU A 659 -11.86 24.98 15.46
C LEU A 659 -10.50 24.58 16.05
N GLU A 660 -10.53 23.88 17.18
CA GLU A 660 -9.33 23.45 17.90
C GLU A 660 -9.53 22.05 18.47
N ILE A 661 -8.55 21.17 18.21
CA ILE A 661 -8.37 19.92 18.97
C ILE A 661 -7.29 20.17 20.01
N TYR A 662 -7.58 19.85 21.26
CA TYR A 662 -6.71 20.02 22.42
C TYR A 662 -6.55 18.68 23.13
N ILE A 663 -5.30 18.27 23.38
CA ILE A 663 -4.99 17.06 24.12
C ILE A 663 -4.06 17.39 25.29
N SER A 664 -4.47 16.93 26.48
CA SER A 664 -3.74 17.03 27.73
C SER A 664 -3.53 15.64 28.33
N ASP A 665 -2.29 15.34 28.71
CA ASP A 665 -1.96 14.12 29.46
C ASP A 665 -1.06 14.51 30.63
N THR A 666 -1.60 14.36 31.84
CA THR A 666 -0.94 14.81 33.07
C THR A 666 -0.30 13.67 33.86
N THR A 667 -0.46 12.41 33.44
CA THR A 667 0.05 11.26 34.20
C THR A 667 1.55 11.02 33.99
N ASP A 668 2.12 11.40 32.84
CA ASP A 668 3.54 11.20 32.50
C ASP A 668 4.40 12.49 32.41
N GLY A 669 3.89 13.61 32.91
CA GLY A 669 4.59 14.90 32.86
C GLY A 669 4.61 15.54 31.47
N GLY A 670 3.61 15.23 30.64
CA GLY A 670 3.41 15.72 29.29
C GLY A 670 3.02 17.19 29.21
N THR A 671 3.33 17.79 28.06
CA THR A 671 3.00 19.17 27.71
C THR A 671 1.74 19.20 26.86
N THR A 672 0.78 20.05 27.23
CA THR A 672 -0.40 20.43 26.44
C THR A 672 -0.06 20.68 24.96
N ARG A 673 -0.86 20.12 24.05
CA ARG A 673 -0.76 20.32 22.60
C ARG A 673 -2.13 20.58 22.01
N TRP A 674 -2.17 21.38 20.96
CA TRP A 674 -3.38 21.67 20.22
C TRP A 674 -3.05 21.91 18.75
N LEU A 675 -4.07 21.73 17.91
CA LEU A 675 -4.09 22.10 16.50
C LEU A 675 -5.33 22.95 16.25
N ASP A 676 -5.14 24.11 15.65
CA ASP A 676 -6.19 25.06 15.28
C ASP A 676 -6.22 25.33 13.77
N ASP A 677 -7.39 25.68 13.23
CA ASP A 677 -7.57 26.00 11.81
C ASP A 677 -7.49 27.50 11.47
N LEU A 678 -7.42 28.37 12.49
CA LEU A 678 -7.38 29.83 12.37
C LEU A 678 -8.60 30.45 11.68
N ASN A 679 -9.73 29.74 11.62
CA ASN A 679 -10.92 30.18 10.90
C ASN A 679 -12.22 29.86 11.65
N ASP A 680 -12.93 30.89 12.12
CA ASP A 680 -14.21 30.70 12.80
C ASP A 680 -15.25 30.01 11.88
N PRO A 681 -16.05 29.05 12.40
CA PRO A 681 -17.21 28.54 11.69
C PRO A 681 -18.21 29.66 11.35
N THR A 682 -18.87 29.55 10.20
CA THR A 682 -19.97 30.46 9.85
C THR A 682 -21.22 30.10 10.66
N LEU A 683 -21.90 31.12 11.16
CA LEU A 683 -23.12 30.94 11.94
C LEU A 683 -24.30 30.57 11.03
N ASP A 684 -25.27 29.87 11.61
CA ASP A 684 -26.55 29.50 11.02
C ASP A 684 -26.42 28.64 9.74
N VAL A 685 -25.30 27.93 9.56
CA VAL A 685 -25.11 26.93 8.50
C VAL A 685 -24.51 25.65 9.07
N TRP A 686 -24.89 24.51 8.49
CA TRP A 686 -24.34 23.19 8.85
C TRP A 686 -22.92 23.03 8.32
N HIS A 687 -22.02 22.61 9.20
CA HIS A 687 -20.66 22.19 8.89
C HIS A 687 -20.49 20.74 9.30
N HIS A 688 -19.92 19.92 8.42
CA HIS A 688 -19.33 18.66 8.85
C HIS A 688 -17.90 18.94 9.30
N VAL A 689 -17.56 18.61 10.54
CA VAL A 689 -16.24 18.85 11.11
C VAL A 689 -15.66 17.52 11.59
N ALA A 690 -14.38 17.29 11.28
CA ALA A 690 -13.70 16.08 11.70
C ALA A 690 -12.24 16.36 12.08
N VAL A 691 -11.68 15.50 12.92
CA VAL A 691 -10.26 15.46 13.22
C VAL A 691 -9.79 14.02 13.31
N THR A 692 -8.66 13.72 12.70
CA THR A 692 -8.01 12.42 12.77
C THR A 692 -6.65 12.59 13.43
N VAL A 693 -6.25 11.64 14.29
CA VAL A 693 -4.97 11.63 14.99
C VAL A 693 -4.37 10.24 14.86
N ASP A 694 -3.21 10.11 14.22
CA ASP A 694 -2.57 8.80 14.02
C ASP A 694 -1.84 8.25 15.25
N GLY A 695 -1.40 6.99 15.17
CA GLY A 695 -0.59 6.29 16.18
C GLY A 695 0.72 7.00 16.58
N SER A 696 1.13 8.02 15.83
CA SER A 696 2.29 8.87 16.13
C SER A 696 1.92 10.24 16.70
N GLY A 697 0.64 10.62 16.66
CA GLY A 697 0.14 11.93 17.06
C GLY A 697 0.05 12.97 15.94
N ASN A 698 0.19 12.58 14.67
CA ASN A 698 -0.06 13.52 13.57
C ASN A 698 -1.57 13.72 13.44
N ALA A 699 -2.00 14.98 13.54
CA ALA A 699 -3.40 15.37 13.44
C ALA A 699 -3.72 16.04 12.11
N THR A 700 -4.88 15.70 11.55
CA THR A 700 -5.49 16.40 10.42
C THR A 700 -6.91 16.82 10.78
N MET A 701 -7.22 18.10 10.60
CA MET A 701 -8.55 18.65 10.80
C MET A 701 -9.22 18.88 9.44
N TYR A 702 -10.51 18.58 9.37
CA TYR A 702 -11.32 18.68 8.17
C TYR A 702 -12.58 19.51 8.45
N ARG A 703 -13.02 20.22 7.42
CA ARG A 703 -14.34 20.86 7.38
C ARG A 703 -14.95 20.61 6.00
N ASN A 704 -16.18 20.13 6.00
CA ASN A 704 -16.95 19.85 4.78
C ASN A 704 -16.18 18.94 3.82
N GLY A 705 -15.62 17.84 4.34
CA GLY A 705 -14.85 16.84 3.59
C GLY A 705 -13.40 17.23 3.28
N ILE A 706 -13.04 18.51 3.39
CA ILE A 706 -11.73 19.02 2.96
C ILE A 706 -10.80 19.26 4.15
N SER A 707 -9.54 18.85 4.03
CA SER A 707 -8.50 19.14 5.02
C SER A 707 -8.24 20.65 5.12
N ILE A 708 -8.28 21.19 6.34
CA ILE A 708 -8.11 22.62 6.63
C ILE A 708 -6.88 22.92 7.51
N ALA A 709 -6.40 21.94 8.27
CA ALA A 709 -5.20 22.08 9.09
C ALA A 709 -4.53 20.72 9.32
N THR A 710 -3.20 20.71 9.38
CA THR A 710 -2.41 19.55 9.80
C THR A 710 -1.39 19.96 10.84
N GLY A 711 -1.08 19.05 11.77
CA GLY A 711 -0.14 19.33 12.84
C GLY A 711 0.16 18.13 13.70
N TYR A 712 0.66 18.39 14.91
CA TYR A 712 1.05 17.35 15.85
C TYR A 712 0.35 17.58 17.19
N VAL A 713 -0.36 16.57 17.66
CA VAL A 713 -0.96 16.47 18.99
C VAL A 713 -0.45 15.19 19.65
N SER A 714 -0.13 15.20 20.94
CA SER A 714 0.34 13.96 21.59
C SER A 714 -0.80 12.95 21.67
N LEU A 715 -0.52 11.64 21.58
CA LEU A 715 -1.52 10.63 21.88
C LEU A 715 -1.80 10.54 23.38
N PRO A 716 -3.07 10.32 23.79
CA PRO A 716 -3.38 10.04 25.18
C PRO A 716 -2.83 8.69 25.66
N ALA A 717 -2.22 8.65 26.85
CA ALA A 717 -1.74 7.40 27.44
C ALA A 717 -2.80 6.67 28.30
N ASN A 718 -3.72 7.41 28.91
CA ASN A 718 -4.79 6.82 29.72
C ASN A 718 -6.01 6.49 28.84
N THR A 719 -6.34 5.19 28.78
CA THR A 719 -7.44 4.65 27.97
C THR A 719 -8.81 4.92 28.55
N ASN A 720 -8.92 5.02 29.89
CA ASN A 720 -10.20 5.17 30.58
C ASN A 720 -10.51 6.64 30.90
N ARG A 721 -11.73 7.07 30.55
CA ARG A 721 -12.21 8.45 30.67
C ARG A 721 -13.60 8.44 31.30
N THR A 722 -13.79 9.17 32.40
CA THR A 722 -15.02 9.08 33.23
C THR A 722 -15.88 10.34 33.25
N GLU A 723 -15.42 11.44 32.62
CA GLU A 723 -16.15 12.72 32.56
C GLU A 723 -16.22 13.16 31.08
N ASN A 724 -17.26 12.71 30.39
CA ASN A 724 -17.39 12.75 28.94
C ASN A 724 -18.69 13.43 28.51
N HIS A 725 -18.63 14.37 27.57
CA HIS A 725 -19.77 15.20 27.18
C HIS A 725 -19.78 15.52 25.68
N ILE A 726 -20.97 15.55 25.07
CA ILE A 726 -21.22 16.15 23.76
C ILE A 726 -21.85 17.53 23.97
N GLY A 727 -21.30 18.55 23.30
CA GLY A 727 -21.75 19.95 23.41
C GLY A 727 -21.32 20.67 24.69
N ASP A 728 -20.44 20.05 25.49
CA ASP A 728 -19.87 20.62 26.72
C ASP A 728 -18.53 19.96 27.08
N SER A 729 -17.91 20.44 28.16
CA SER A 729 -16.69 19.93 28.75
C SER A 729 -16.74 20.04 30.28
N VAL A 730 -15.75 19.46 30.96
CA VAL A 730 -15.55 19.65 32.41
C VAL A 730 -15.27 21.10 32.82
N TRP A 731 -15.04 22.01 31.87
CA TRP A 731 -14.88 23.45 32.12
C TRP A 731 -16.17 24.26 31.96
N LEU A 732 -17.30 23.63 31.63
CA LEU A 732 -18.59 24.29 31.35
C LEU A 732 -18.53 25.17 30.09
N ASP A 733 -17.87 24.67 29.05
CA ASP A 733 -17.73 25.32 27.75
C ASP A 733 -18.93 24.99 26.85
N HIS A 734 -20.12 25.42 27.24
CA HIS A 734 -21.36 25.06 26.55
C HIS A 734 -21.42 25.53 25.09
N PHE A 735 -21.81 24.64 24.17
CA PHE A 735 -22.07 24.97 22.77
C PHE A 735 -23.46 25.59 22.57
N GLU A 736 -23.54 26.67 21.77
CA GLU A 736 -24.81 27.32 21.37
C GLU A 736 -25.08 27.05 19.89
N GLY A 737 -25.96 26.11 19.58
CA GLY A 737 -26.23 25.70 18.21
C GLY A 737 -26.98 24.37 18.10
N GLU A 738 -26.88 23.76 16.93
CA GLU A 738 -27.39 22.41 16.67
C GLU A 738 -26.20 21.47 16.42
N ILE A 739 -26.27 20.23 16.91
CA ILE A 739 -25.26 19.19 16.72
C ILE A 739 -25.94 17.87 16.30
N ASP A 740 -25.30 17.12 15.41
CA ASP A 740 -25.84 15.88 14.83
C ASP A 740 -24.72 14.90 14.46
N ASP A 741 -25.05 13.61 14.31
CA ASP A 741 -24.15 12.54 13.83
C ASP A 741 -22.75 12.51 14.47
N VAL A 742 -22.68 12.56 15.81
CA VAL A 742 -21.40 12.59 16.52
C VAL A 742 -20.77 11.20 16.55
N ARG A 743 -19.55 11.08 16.04
CA ARG A 743 -18.77 9.85 15.95
C ARG A 743 -17.44 9.98 16.69
N PHE A 744 -17.04 8.93 17.37
CA PHE A 744 -15.73 8.78 17.98
C PHE A 744 -15.19 7.36 17.74
N GLU A 745 -14.06 7.28 17.05
CA GLU A 745 -13.57 6.06 16.41
C GLU A 745 -12.20 5.60 16.86
N ALA A 746 -12.02 4.27 16.85
CA ALA A 746 -10.71 3.65 16.87
C ALA A 746 -10.02 3.78 15.50
N GLY A 747 -8.81 4.33 15.50
CA GLY A 747 -8.01 4.51 14.29
C GLY A 747 -8.30 5.81 13.53
N VAL A 748 -7.72 5.90 12.34
CA VAL A 748 -7.60 7.15 11.58
C VAL A 748 -8.51 7.08 10.35
N TYR A 749 -9.45 8.00 10.21
CA TYR A 749 -10.16 8.16 8.94
C TYR A 749 -9.21 8.64 7.85
N THR A 750 -9.31 8.05 6.68
CA THR A 750 -8.76 8.54 5.43
C THR A 750 -9.51 9.79 4.97
N ALA A 751 -8.91 10.55 4.04
CA ALA A 751 -9.60 11.71 3.44
C ALA A 751 -10.89 11.31 2.70
N ALA A 752 -10.88 10.15 2.03
CA ALA A 752 -12.04 9.60 1.34
C ALA A 752 -13.19 9.27 2.32
N GLU A 753 -12.89 8.64 3.46
CA GLU A 753 -13.89 8.37 4.51
C GLU A 753 -14.50 9.66 5.06
N VAL A 754 -13.68 10.69 5.34
CA VAL A 754 -14.19 11.99 5.81
C VAL A 754 -15.05 12.68 4.76
N SER A 755 -14.69 12.58 3.48
CA SER A 755 -15.50 13.08 2.37
C SER A 755 -16.81 12.32 2.22
N ALA A 756 -16.81 11.00 2.40
CA ALA A 756 -18.01 10.16 2.39
C ALA A 756 -18.97 10.52 3.54
N LEU A 757 -18.45 10.74 4.75
CA LEU A 757 -19.27 11.22 5.88
C LEU A 757 -19.94 12.58 5.60
N TYR A 758 -19.29 13.43 4.79
CA TYR A 758 -19.87 14.70 4.34
C TYR A 758 -20.78 14.56 3.11
N GLY A 759 -20.71 13.44 2.37
CA GLY A 759 -21.39 13.21 1.10
C GLY A 759 -20.74 13.91 -0.11
N LEU A 760 -19.43 14.17 -0.07
CA LEU A 760 -18.67 14.77 -1.16
C LEU A 760 -18.02 13.67 -2.01
N LEU A 761 -18.44 13.54 -3.26
CA LEU A 761 -17.91 12.56 -4.20
C LEU A 761 -16.66 13.07 -4.92
N ALA A 762 -16.63 14.34 -5.32
CA ALA A 762 -15.48 14.93 -6.01
C ALA A 762 -15.42 16.43 -5.81
N HIS A 763 -14.20 16.98 -5.74
CA HIS A 763 -13.96 18.42 -5.69
C HIS A 763 -12.73 18.83 -6.49
N TRP A 764 -12.94 19.38 -7.68
CA TRP A 764 -11.90 19.99 -8.48
C TRP A 764 -11.84 21.49 -8.23
N LYS A 765 -10.83 21.91 -7.46
CA LYS A 765 -10.56 23.33 -7.20
C LYS A 765 -10.00 24.05 -8.42
N PHE A 766 -9.35 23.34 -9.34
CA PHE A 766 -8.66 23.92 -10.51
C PHE A 766 -7.61 24.98 -10.11
N ASP A 767 -6.91 24.70 -9.01
CA ASP A 767 -5.97 25.61 -8.35
C ASP A 767 -4.52 25.48 -8.83
N GLU A 768 -4.28 24.62 -9.83
CA GLU A 768 -2.97 24.41 -10.42
C GLU A 768 -2.47 25.67 -11.14
N THR A 769 -1.14 25.87 -11.08
CA THR A 769 -0.49 27.05 -11.66
C THR A 769 0.24 26.76 -12.96
N SER A 770 0.38 25.48 -13.32
CA SER A 770 1.06 25.00 -14.52
C SER A 770 0.78 23.51 -14.75
N GLY A 771 1.07 23.02 -15.95
CA GLY A 771 0.84 21.61 -16.31
C GLY A 771 -0.51 21.41 -16.97
N THR A 772 -0.88 20.14 -17.18
CA THR A 772 -2.12 19.73 -17.86
C THR A 772 -2.98 18.83 -16.99
N THR A 773 -2.64 18.63 -15.72
CA THR A 773 -3.36 17.76 -14.78
C THR A 773 -4.06 18.59 -13.71
N PHE A 774 -5.12 18.06 -13.14
CA PHE A 774 -5.84 18.63 -11.99
C PHE A 774 -6.20 17.54 -11.00
N VAL A 775 -6.20 17.90 -9.72
CA VAL A 775 -6.40 16.95 -8.62
C VAL A 775 -7.83 17.05 -8.06
N ASP A 776 -8.42 15.90 -7.76
CA ASP A 776 -9.61 15.81 -6.92
C ASP A 776 -9.22 16.01 -5.44
N SER A 777 -9.60 17.16 -4.90
CA SER A 777 -9.32 17.56 -3.52
C SER A 777 -10.16 16.81 -2.48
N SER A 778 -11.15 16.01 -2.88
CA SER A 778 -11.98 15.23 -1.96
C SER A 778 -11.22 14.04 -1.33
N GLY A 779 -10.16 13.57 -1.99
CA GLY A 779 -9.44 12.35 -1.60
C GLY A 779 -9.99 11.06 -2.22
N ASN A 780 -11.04 11.13 -3.05
CA ASN A 780 -11.60 9.97 -3.76
C ASN A 780 -10.85 9.61 -5.07
N GLY A 781 -9.80 10.35 -5.41
CA GLY A 781 -8.90 10.01 -6.51
C GLY A 781 -9.50 10.19 -7.91
N HIS A 782 -10.53 11.04 -8.07
CA HIS A 782 -11.06 11.38 -9.39
C HIS A 782 -10.24 12.46 -10.10
N ASP A 783 -8.92 12.27 -10.17
CA ASP A 783 -8.00 13.20 -10.82
C ASP A 783 -8.28 13.29 -12.34
N GLY A 784 -7.64 14.22 -13.02
CA GLY A 784 -7.83 14.33 -14.46
C GLY A 784 -6.78 15.16 -15.18
N ALA A 785 -6.96 15.25 -16.49
CA ALA A 785 -6.05 15.98 -17.37
C ALA A 785 -6.76 16.65 -18.56
N PHE A 786 -6.10 17.65 -19.14
CA PHE A 786 -6.51 18.26 -20.39
C PHE A 786 -6.40 17.21 -21.52
N ALA A 787 -7.54 16.89 -22.13
CA ALA A 787 -7.66 15.78 -23.08
C ALA A 787 -7.76 16.26 -24.54
N GLY A 788 -8.18 17.51 -24.76
CA GLY A 788 -8.14 18.11 -26.08
C GLY A 788 -8.03 19.63 -26.07
N GLY A 789 -7.57 20.18 -27.19
CA GLY A 789 -7.31 21.60 -27.35
C GLY A 789 -6.09 22.06 -26.55
N THR A 790 -6.11 23.30 -26.07
CA THR A 790 -5.08 23.87 -25.18
C THR A 790 -5.71 24.69 -24.04
N PRO A 791 -6.48 24.07 -23.13
CA PRO A 791 -6.96 24.76 -21.92
C PRO A 791 -5.80 25.37 -21.14
N THR A 792 -6.06 26.46 -20.41
CA THR A 792 -5.02 27.16 -19.63
C THR A 792 -5.47 27.54 -18.22
N TRP A 793 -4.51 27.58 -17.29
CA TRP A 793 -4.73 28.08 -15.93
C TRP A 793 -4.81 29.61 -15.91
N VAL A 794 -5.85 30.15 -15.29
CA VAL A 794 -6.13 31.60 -15.16
C VAL A 794 -6.55 31.96 -13.74
N ASP A 795 -6.61 33.25 -13.41
CA ASP A 795 -7.17 33.70 -12.13
C ASP A 795 -8.65 33.29 -12.02
N GLY A 796 -8.98 32.56 -10.96
CA GLY A 796 -10.30 32.02 -10.68
C GLY A 796 -11.23 32.96 -9.94
N LYS A 797 -12.39 32.44 -9.55
CA LYS A 797 -13.26 33.04 -8.54
C LYS A 797 -12.68 32.81 -7.14
N VAL A 798 -12.15 31.62 -6.89
CA VAL A 798 -11.28 31.27 -5.77
C VAL A 798 -9.92 30.98 -6.39
N ASN A 799 -8.84 31.61 -5.90
CA ASN A 799 -7.48 31.31 -6.37
C ASN A 799 -7.33 31.21 -7.92
N ASN A 800 -7.18 30.01 -8.51
CA ASN A 800 -7.06 29.79 -9.97
C ASN A 800 -8.31 29.11 -10.57
N ALA A 801 -8.34 28.96 -11.89
CA ALA A 801 -9.40 28.31 -12.65
C ALA A 801 -8.85 27.79 -13.98
N VAL A 802 -9.62 26.90 -14.64
CA VAL A 802 -9.33 26.47 -16.01
C VAL A 802 -10.09 27.33 -17.02
N ASP A 803 -9.41 27.76 -18.09
CA ASP A 803 -9.96 28.50 -19.23
C ASP A 803 -10.02 27.60 -20.47
N PHE A 804 -11.23 27.32 -20.95
CA PHE A 804 -11.52 26.67 -22.23
C PHE A 804 -11.75 27.77 -23.27
N ASP A 805 -10.71 28.15 -24.01
CA ASP A 805 -10.71 29.35 -24.86
C ASP A 805 -10.92 29.05 -26.36
N THR A 806 -10.84 27.78 -26.75
CA THR A 806 -11.15 27.32 -28.12
C THR A 806 -12.26 26.30 -28.19
N SER A 807 -12.90 26.17 -29.37
CA SER A 807 -14.01 25.24 -29.64
C SER A 807 -13.60 23.76 -29.72
N GLY A 808 -12.51 23.38 -29.06
CA GLY A 808 -12.02 22.00 -28.97
C GLY A 808 -11.29 21.73 -27.65
N ASP A 809 -11.31 22.70 -26.72
CA ASP A 809 -10.71 22.57 -25.41
C ASP A 809 -11.61 21.71 -24.53
N TYR A 810 -11.06 20.67 -23.92
CA TYR A 810 -11.73 19.89 -22.90
C TYR A 810 -10.74 19.16 -22.00
N ALA A 811 -11.23 18.73 -20.85
CA ALA A 811 -10.52 18.02 -19.82
C ALA A 811 -11.34 16.80 -19.40
N ASP A 812 -10.68 15.70 -19.07
CA ASP A 812 -11.32 14.44 -18.67
C ASP A 812 -10.76 13.99 -17.31
N THR A 813 -11.61 13.32 -16.52
CA THR A 813 -11.14 12.48 -15.42
C THR A 813 -10.29 11.32 -15.97
N ASP A 814 -9.32 10.86 -15.19
CA ASP A 814 -8.43 9.77 -15.57
C ASP A 814 -9.08 8.38 -15.43
N ALA A 815 -10.15 8.28 -14.63
CA ALA A 815 -10.99 7.11 -14.45
C ALA A 815 -12.47 7.41 -14.69
N ASN A 816 -13.27 6.35 -14.81
CA ASN A 816 -14.73 6.46 -14.89
C ASN A 816 -15.27 7.04 -13.57
N PHE A 817 -16.10 8.06 -13.68
CA PHE A 817 -16.86 8.62 -12.57
C PHE A 817 -18.26 7.99 -12.55
N THR A 818 -18.67 7.46 -11.40
CA THR A 818 -20.04 6.97 -11.19
C THR A 818 -20.92 8.13 -10.76
N PRO A 819 -21.83 8.64 -11.61
CA PRO A 819 -22.70 9.73 -11.21
C PRO A 819 -23.67 9.29 -10.11
N PRO A 820 -23.95 10.16 -9.12
CA PRO A 820 -24.95 9.84 -8.12
C PRO A 820 -26.36 9.86 -8.71
N ALA A 821 -27.24 9.00 -8.19
CA ALA A 821 -28.65 8.90 -8.54
C ALA A 821 -29.47 10.07 -7.94
N THR A 822 -29.12 10.43 -6.71
CA THR A 822 -29.60 11.60 -5.97
C THR A 822 -28.37 12.40 -5.55
N GLY A 823 -28.37 13.72 -5.70
CA GLY A 823 -27.15 14.47 -5.43
C GLY A 823 -27.22 15.96 -5.71
N THR A 824 -26.06 16.59 -5.65
CA THR A 824 -25.86 18.01 -5.99
C THR A 824 -24.62 18.18 -6.85
N ILE A 825 -24.71 19.01 -7.89
CA ILE A 825 -23.53 19.52 -8.64
C ILE A 825 -23.45 21.01 -8.40
N ALA A 826 -22.33 21.52 -7.88
CA ALA A 826 -22.08 22.94 -7.65
C ALA A 826 -20.76 23.37 -8.32
N PHE A 827 -20.73 24.55 -8.94
CA PHE A 827 -19.52 25.07 -9.58
C PHE A 827 -19.59 26.57 -9.82
N TRP A 828 -18.42 27.18 -10.00
CA TRP A 828 -18.29 28.53 -10.52
C TRP A 828 -18.00 28.51 -12.02
N MET A 829 -18.73 29.33 -12.77
CA MET A 829 -18.49 29.52 -14.19
C MET A 829 -18.41 30.99 -14.61
N LYS A 830 -17.64 31.26 -15.66
CA LYS A 830 -17.62 32.56 -16.32
C LYS A 830 -17.58 32.38 -17.84
N VAL A 831 -18.49 33.07 -18.53
CA VAL A 831 -18.72 32.94 -19.98
C VAL A 831 -18.33 34.21 -20.72
N ASP A 832 -18.06 34.14 -22.01
CA ASP A 832 -17.84 35.35 -22.84
C ASP A 832 -19.14 36.00 -23.34
N GLY A 833 -20.25 35.28 -23.25
CA GLY A 833 -21.59 35.69 -23.68
C GLY A 833 -22.51 34.48 -23.86
N ALA A 834 -23.71 34.70 -24.39
CA ALA A 834 -24.54 33.60 -24.87
C ALA A 834 -23.87 32.93 -26.09
N PRO A 835 -23.81 31.59 -26.16
CA PRO A 835 -23.15 30.89 -27.24
C PRO A 835 -23.97 30.97 -28.53
N SER A 836 -23.34 30.74 -29.68
CA SER A 836 -24.01 30.81 -30.98
C SER A 836 -24.73 29.51 -31.37
N ALA A 837 -24.38 28.42 -30.71
CA ALA A 837 -24.96 27.08 -30.78
C ALA A 837 -24.95 26.48 -29.36
N ARG A 838 -25.56 25.32 -29.17
CA ARG A 838 -25.49 24.61 -27.90
C ARG A 838 -24.04 24.21 -27.60
N GLU A 839 -23.62 24.44 -26.36
CA GLU A 839 -22.30 24.08 -25.83
C GLU A 839 -22.47 23.25 -24.55
N ARG A 840 -21.46 22.46 -24.17
CA ARG A 840 -21.53 21.52 -23.03
C ARG A 840 -20.46 21.84 -21.99
N ILE A 841 -20.89 22.23 -20.80
CA ILE A 841 -20.02 22.71 -19.74
C ILE A 841 -19.31 21.54 -19.07
N LEU A 842 -20.07 20.49 -18.75
CA LEU A 842 -19.56 19.24 -18.22
C LEU A 842 -20.54 18.11 -18.52
N GLY A 843 -20.06 16.87 -18.53
CA GLY A 843 -20.93 15.70 -18.57
C GLY A 843 -20.24 14.38 -18.87
N LEU A 844 -20.95 13.31 -18.55
CA LEU A 844 -20.57 11.93 -18.83
C LEU A 844 -21.80 11.22 -19.43
N GLY A 845 -21.62 10.36 -20.44
CA GLY A 845 -22.79 9.67 -21.03
C GLY A 845 -23.84 10.64 -21.60
N GLY A 846 -24.93 10.13 -22.20
CA GLY A 846 -25.93 10.93 -22.93
C GLY A 846 -26.78 11.84 -22.04
N ASP A 847 -27.15 11.31 -20.88
CA ASP A 847 -28.23 11.83 -20.04
C ASP A 847 -27.70 12.23 -18.64
N TRP A 848 -26.41 12.59 -18.56
CA TRP A 848 -25.79 13.19 -17.37
C TRP A 848 -24.86 14.35 -17.76
N GLU A 849 -25.42 15.54 -17.98
CA GLU A 849 -24.68 16.70 -18.45
C GLU A 849 -25.32 18.06 -18.20
N ILE A 850 -24.50 19.11 -18.30
CA ILE A 850 -24.91 20.51 -18.18
C ILE A 850 -24.54 21.27 -19.47
N ARG A 851 -25.53 21.92 -20.05
CA ARG A 851 -25.45 22.61 -21.35
C ARG A 851 -25.59 24.12 -21.17
N HIS A 852 -24.87 24.87 -21.99
CA HIS A 852 -25.11 26.30 -22.19
C HIS A 852 -25.83 26.52 -23.53
N GLU A 853 -27.08 26.99 -23.47
CA GLU A 853 -27.92 27.13 -24.64
C GLU A 853 -27.77 28.50 -25.32
N PRO A 854 -28.05 28.63 -26.65
CA PRO A 854 -27.91 29.91 -27.38
C PRO A 854 -28.77 31.06 -26.85
N ASN A 855 -29.79 30.75 -26.06
CA ASN A 855 -30.66 31.73 -25.41
C ASN A 855 -30.11 32.23 -24.05
N GLY A 856 -28.97 31.69 -23.61
CA GLY A 856 -28.27 31.95 -22.35
C GLY A 856 -28.75 31.13 -21.15
N GLU A 857 -29.69 30.21 -21.32
CA GLU A 857 -30.15 29.32 -20.24
C GLU A 857 -29.16 28.17 -20.04
N LEU A 858 -29.06 27.69 -18.81
CA LEU A 858 -28.39 26.43 -18.50
C LEU A 858 -29.43 25.31 -18.55
N THR A 859 -29.14 24.24 -19.26
CA THR A 859 -29.98 23.03 -19.29
C THR A 859 -29.24 21.89 -18.60
N PHE A 860 -29.93 21.21 -17.71
CA PHE A 860 -29.44 20.08 -16.93
C PHE A 860 -30.17 18.84 -17.43
N ASP A 861 -29.43 18.00 -18.15
CA ASP A 861 -29.87 16.67 -18.57
C ASP A 861 -29.21 15.70 -17.61
N ILE A 862 -29.69 15.70 -16.36
CA ILE A 862 -29.14 14.92 -15.24
C ILE A 862 -30.16 13.83 -14.92
N ASN A 863 -29.76 12.58 -15.13
CA ASN A 863 -30.60 11.41 -14.95
C ASN A 863 -31.85 11.39 -15.86
N GLY A 864 -31.88 12.09 -17.00
CA GLY A 864 -33.08 12.09 -17.89
C GLY A 864 -33.27 10.75 -18.64
N GLU A 865 -34.49 10.20 -18.72
CA GLU A 865 -34.69 8.88 -19.37
C GLU A 865 -34.58 8.94 -20.92
N GLY A 866 -33.68 8.10 -21.47
CA GLY A 866 -33.44 7.81 -22.88
C GLY A 866 -34.55 7.03 -23.61
N GLY A 867 -35.81 7.45 -23.48
CA GLY A 867 -36.98 7.00 -24.26
C GLY A 867 -37.42 8.05 -25.29
N SER A 868 -38.26 7.70 -26.26
CA SER A 868 -38.63 8.54 -27.44
C SER A 868 -39.30 9.90 -27.18
N ASP A 869 -39.41 10.36 -25.93
CA ASP A 869 -39.90 11.68 -25.56
C ASP A 869 -38.74 12.66 -25.35
N VAL A 870 -38.44 13.40 -26.42
CA VAL A 870 -37.52 14.54 -26.43
C VAL A 870 -38.02 15.61 -25.44
N GLY A 871 -37.45 15.69 -24.22
CA GLY A 871 -37.74 16.82 -23.32
C GLY A 871 -37.63 16.64 -21.80
N ALA A 872 -37.13 15.53 -21.27
CA ALA A 872 -36.98 15.31 -19.82
C ALA A 872 -35.69 15.94 -19.27
N PHE A 873 -35.51 17.25 -19.45
CA PHE A 873 -34.43 18.04 -18.84
C PHE A 873 -35.01 19.25 -18.12
N PHE A 874 -34.30 19.76 -17.12
CA PHE A 874 -34.66 20.99 -16.41
C PHE A 874 -33.68 22.12 -16.72
N HIS A 875 -34.07 23.36 -16.45
CA HIS A 875 -33.30 24.53 -16.89
C HIS A 875 -33.29 25.64 -15.85
N SER A 876 -32.32 26.55 -15.97
CA SER A 876 -32.34 27.82 -15.25
C SER A 876 -33.41 28.76 -15.83
N ASN A 877 -33.97 29.61 -14.98
CA ASN A 877 -34.75 30.80 -15.36
C ASN A 877 -33.83 32.00 -15.63
N THR A 878 -32.71 32.07 -14.90
CA THR A 878 -31.69 33.11 -15.10
C THR A 878 -30.81 32.79 -16.29
N LYS A 879 -30.53 33.82 -17.11
CA LYS A 879 -29.69 33.74 -18.30
C LYS A 879 -28.24 34.09 -17.99
N VAL A 880 -27.33 33.14 -18.17
CA VAL A 880 -25.89 33.27 -17.98
C VAL A 880 -25.27 33.87 -19.24
N THR A 881 -25.13 35.20 -19.28
CA THR A 881 -24.73 35.90 -20.53
C THR A 881 -23.70 37.00 -20.32
N SER A 882 -23.32 37.31 -19.07
CA SER A 882 -22.41 38.41 -18.78
C SER A 882 -20.96 37.95 -18.66
N SER A 883 -20.09 38.50 -19.50
CA SER A 883 -18.64 38.27 -19.41
C SER A 883 -17.92 39.05 -18.31
N SER A 884 -18.64 39.93 -17.62
CA SER A 884 -18.05 40.80 -16.61
C SER A 884 -18.05 40.20 -15.20
N ARG A 885 -18.55 38.96 -15.01
CA ARG A 885 -18.67 38.36 -13.67
C ARG A 885 -18.65 36.83 -13.72
N TRP A 886 -18.35 36.24 -12.56
CA TRP A 886 -18.57 34.82 -12.29
C TRP A 886 -20.03 34.58 -11.86
N TYR A 887 -20.54 33.39 -12.15
CA TYR A 887 -21.81 32.86 -11.69
C TYR A 887 -21.55 31.60 -10.87
N HIS A 888 -22.17 31.49 -9.70
CA HIS A 888 -22.24 30.20 -9.02
C HIS A 888 -23.50 29.48 -9.47
N VAL A 889 -23.38 28.20 -9.81
CA VAL A 889 -24.48 27.36 -10.27
C VAL A 889 -24.52 26.15 -9.37
N ALA A 890 -25.70 25.79 -8.85
CA ALA A 890 -25.91 24.50 -8.23
C ALA A 890 -27.19 23.83 -8.76
N ALA A 891 -27.13 22.53 -9.02
CA ALA A 891 -28.26 21.70 -9.39
C ALA A 891 -28.41 20.57 -8.36
N VAL A 892 -29.54 20.56 -7.67
CA VAL A 892 -29.93 19.54 -6.69
C VAL A 892 -30.96 18.64 -7.35
N PHE A 893 -30.82 17.33 -7.22
CA PHE A 893 -31.70 16.37 -7.89
C PHE A 893 -31.86 15.09 -7.07
N ASP A 894 -33.01 14.44 -7.26
CA ASP A 894 -33.39 13.20 -6.57
C ASP A 894 -34.23 12.33 -7.50
N ASP A 895 -33.69 11.17 -7.86
CA ASP A 895 -34.36 10.19 -8.74
C ASP A 895 -35.38 9.30 -8.01
N VAL A 896 -35.38 9.30 -6.67
CA VAL A 896 -36.39 8.63 -5.85
C VAL A 896 -37.70 9.42 -5.87
N THR A 897 -37.61 10.76 -5.79
CA THR A 897 -38.79 11.64 -5.80
C THR A 897 -39.04 12.35 -7.12
N ASP A 898 -38.17 12.15 -8.12
CA ASP A 898 -38.19 12.85 -9.41
C ASP A 898 -38.14 14.38 -9.23
N THR A 899 -37.45 14.90 -8.21
CA THR A 899 -37.41 16.34 -7.90
C THR A 899 -36.09 16.99 -8.31
N PHE A 900 -36.14 18.28 -8.64
CA PHE A 900 -34.95 19.08 -8.89
C PHE A 900 -35.08 20.51 -8.34
N GLU A 901 -33.93 21.11 -8.04
CA GLU A 901 -33.77 22.53 -7.77
C GLU A 901 -32.52 23.06 -8.49
N VAL A 902 -32.61 24.28 -9.01
CA VAL A 902 -31.50 25.00 -9.65
C VAL A 902 -31.30 26.31 -8.91
N TYR A 903 -30.06 26.55 -8.50
CA TYR A 903 -29.64 27.76 -7.80
C TYR A 903 -28.65 28.54 -8.66
N ILE A 904 -28.81 29.86 -8.70
CA ILE A 904 -27.87 30.79 -9.34
C ILE A 904 -27.46 31.85 -8.30
N ASP A 905 -26.15 32.00 -8.10
CA ASP A 905 -25.56 32.92 -7.11
C ASP A 905 -26.11 32.68 -5.68
N GLY A 906 -26.30 31.41 -5.30
CA GLY A 906 -26.80 31.01 -3.98
C GLY A 906 -28.32 31.11 -3.81
N VAL A 907 -29.05 31.62 -4.81
CA VAL A 907 -30.50 31.83 -4.74
C VAL A 907 -31.24 30.80 -5.59
N LEU A 908 -32.29 30.21 -5.04
CA LEU A 908 -33.18 29.30 -5.77
C LEU A 908 -33.76 30.01 -7.00
N ASP A 909 -33.41 29.51 -8.18
CA ASP A 909 -33.76 30.07 -9.48
C ASP A 909 -34.90 29.30 -10.14
N ASN A 910 -34.92 27.97 -10.00
CA ASN A 910 -35.99 27.10 -10.49
C ASN A 910 -36.13 25.83 -9.65
N SER A 911 -37.31 25.24 -9.59
CA SER A 911 -37.52 23.90 -9.02
C SER A 911 -38.73 23.22 -9.64
N GLY A 912 -38.80 21.91 -9.53
CA GLY A 912 -39.91 21.14 -10.07
C GLY A 912 -39.70 19.65 -9.99
N THR A 913 -40.44 18.93 -10.83
CA THR A 913 -40.30 17.49 -10.98
C THR A 913 -39.95 17.14 -12.41
N ASN A 914 -39.08 16.15 -12.60
CA ASN A 914 -38.71 15.59 -13.89
C ASN A 914 -38.45 14.10 -13.71
N THR A 915 -38.87 13.26 -14.65
CA THR A 915 -38.61 11.81 -14.56
C THR A 915 -37.12 11.56 -14.67
N MET A 916 -36.56 10.92 -13.65
CA MET A 916 -35.14 10.65 -13.52
C MET A 916 -34.83 9.15 -13.49
N THR A 917 -33.63 8.79 -13.90
CA THR A 917 -33.08 7.43 -13.95
C THR A 917 -31.56 7.52 -13.78
N ALA A 918 -31.04 6.84 -12.77
CA ALA A 918 -29.61 6.74 -12.51
C ALA A 918 -28.81 6.33 -13.77
N GLN A 919 -27.64 6.94 -13.93
CA GLN A 919 -26.78 6.76 -15.10
C GLN A 919 -25.55 5.90 -14.76
N SER A 920 -25.05 5.16 -15.74
CA SER A 920 -23.85 4.33 -15.56
C SER A 920 -22.57 5.15 -15.51
N ALA A 921 -21.55 4.61 -14.84
CA ALA A 921 -20.23 5.22 -14.77
C ALA A 921 -19.60 5.43 -16.16
N ASN A 922 -18.90 6.55 -16.34
CA ASN A 922 -18.14 6.86 -17.55
C ASN A 922 -17.14 7.98 -17.25
N ILE A 923 -16.22 8.25 -18.17
CA ILE A 923 -15.33 9.42 -18.09
C ILE A 923 -16.19 10.69 -17.97
N LEU A 924 -15.89 11.51 -16.96
CA LEU A 924 -16.48 12.83 -16.80
C LEU A 924 -15.61 13.87 -17.52
N SER A 925 -16.20 14.55 -18.50
CA SER A 925 -15.54 15.63 -19.21
C SER A 925 -15.95 17.00 -18.69
N PHE A 926 -15.02 17.96 -18.70
CA PHE A 926 -15.22 19.40 -18.53
C PHE A 926 -14.90 20.12 -19.84
N GLY A 927 -15.67 21.16 -20.17
CA GLY A 927 -15.63 21.82 -21.48
C GLY A 927 -16.31 21.02 -22.59
N THR A 928 -16.78 19.80 -22.31
CA THR A 928 -17.64 19.01 -23.20
C THR A 928 -18.39 17.91 -22.41
N ARG A 929 -18.91 16.91 -23.12
CA ARG A 929 -19.45 15.64 -22.59
C ARG A 929 -18.76 14.49 -23.34
N THR A 930 -18.42 13.41 -22.65
CA THR A 930 -17.83 12.21 -23.27
C THR A 930 -18.63 11.75 -24.49
N GLY A 931 -17.96 11.65 -25.64
CA GLY A 931 -18.56 11.28 -26.93
C GLY A 931 -19.30 12.40 -27.68
N SER A 932 -19.21 13.66 -27.23
CA SER A 932 -19.75 14.85 -27.91
C SER A 932 -18.73 15.51 -28.84
N THR A 933 -19.22 16.38 -29.74
CA THR A 933 -18.40 17.33 -30.54
C THR A 933 -18.81 18.79 -30.31
N GLU A 934 -19.64 19.01 -29.29
CA GLU A 934 -20.09 20.33 -28.84
C GLU A 934 -19.21 20.73 -27.65
N TYR A 935 -18.36 21.74 -27.86
CA TYR A 935 -17.38 22.21 -26.89
C TYR A 935 -17.80 23.56 -26.33
N TRP A 936 -17.60 23.76 -25.03
CA TRP A 936 -17.92 24.98 -24.33
C TRP A 936 -16.72 25.91 -24.24
N VAL A 937 -17.00 27.21 -24.37
CA VAL A 937 -16.00 28.27 -24.24
C VAL A 937 -16.31 29.10 -22.98
N GLY A 938 -15.41 29.04 -22.01
CA GLY A 938 -15.56 29.71 -20.73
C GLY A 938 -14.56 29.24 -19.68
N LYS A 939 -14.73 29.71 -18.45
CA LYS A 939 -13.87 29.39 -17.31
C LYS A 939 -14.64 28.65 -16.24
N LEU A 940 -14.07 27.56 -15.73
CA LEU A 940 -14.62 26.73 -14.65
C LEU A 940 -13.70 26.75 -13.43
N ASP A 941 -14.32 26.75 -12.26
CA ASP A 941 -13.66 26.84 -10.96
C ASP A 941 -14.52 26.13 -9.89
N GLU A 942 -13.89 25.56 -8.86
CA GLU A 942 -14.51 24.87 -7.72
C GLU A 942 -15.68 23.94 -8.11
N VAL A 943 -15.44 22.96 -8.98
CA VAL A 943 -16.49 21.98 -9.34
C VAL A 943 -16.60 20.94 -8.24
N GLN A 944 -17.79 20.81 -7.65
CA GLN A 944 -18.12 19.92 -6.55
C GLN A 944 -19.30 19.03 -6.92
N ILE A 945 -19.20 17.72 -6.65
CA ILE A 945 -20.28 16.75 -6.83
C ILE A 945 -20.53 16.03 -5.50
N PHE A 946 -21.80 15.95 -5.11
CA PHE A 946 -22.25 15.36 -3.86
C PHE A 946 -23.22 14.20 -4.14
N ASP A 947 -23.16 13.15 -3.32
CA ASP A 947 -24.13 12.03 -3.33
C ASP A 947 -25.41 12.33 -2.54
N ARG A 948 -25.53 13.58 -2.08
CA ARG A 948 -26.67 14.06 -1.31
C ARG A 948 -27.15 15.40 -1.84
N MET A 949 -28.43 15.66 -1.62
CA MET A 949 -29.02 16.97 -1.90
C MET A 949 -28.52 18.00 -0.88
N LEU A 950 -27.90 19.10 -1.32
CA LEU A 950 -27.53 20.19 -0.44
C LEU A 950 -28.75 21.09 -0.17
N CYS A 951 -28.84 21.63 1.03
CA CYS A 951 -29.88 22.60 1.36
C CYS A 951 -29.53 24.02 0.91
N SER A 952 -30.52 24.92 0.91
CA SER A 952 -30.33 26.29 0.46
C SER A 952 -29.24 27.04 1.24
N ASP A 953 -29.08 26.74 2.54
CA ASP A 953 -28.10 27.40 3.40
C ASP A 953 -26.67 26.93 3.08
N GLU A 954 -26.48 25.63 2.84
CA GLU A 954 -25.18 25.08 2.39
C GLU A 954 -24.80 25.62 1.01
N ILE A 955 -25.74 25.67 0.07
CA ILE A 955 -25.52 26.26 -1.26
C ILE A 955 -25.17 27.74 -1.15
N GLN A 956 -25.83 28.47 -0.25
CA GLN A 956 -25.53 29.87 0.03
C GLN A 956 -24.15 30.03 0.67
N GLU A 957 -23.71 29.10 1.52
CA GLU A 957 -22.35 29.09 2.07
C GLU A 957 -21.30 28.86 1.00
N ILE A 958 -21.44 27.84 0.15
CA ILE A 958 -20.52 27.58 -0.97
C ILE A 958 -20.40 28.82 -1.87
N TYR A 959 -21.53 29.49 -2.15
CA TYR A 959 -21.51 30.76 -2.88
C TYR A 959 -20.78 31.89 -2.14
N SER A 960 -20.86 31.93 -0.81
CA SER A 960 -20.33 33.02 0.03
C SER A 960 -18.87 32.80 0.46
N SER A 961 -18.39 31.55 0.47
CA SER A 961 -17.05 31.15 0.89
C SER A 961 -15.95 31.56 -0.10
N ALA A 962 -16.32 31.94 -1.34
CA ALA A 962 -15.38 32.48 -2.32
C ALA A 962 -14.71 33.77 -1.80
N PRO A 963 -13.38 33.78 -1.53
CA PRO A 963 -12.73 34.80 -0.73
C PRO A 963 -12.91 36.20 -1.34
N THR A 964 -13.28 37.16 -0.48
CA THR A 964 -13.05 38.57 -0.79
C THR A 964 -11.58 38.87 -0.50
N THR A 965 -10.82 39.21 -1.54
CA THR A 965 -9.38 39.51 -1.47
C THR A 965 -9.07 40.52 -0.35
N THR A 966 -8.67 40.00 0.81
CA THR A 966 -8.11 40.79 1.91
C THR A 966 -6.80 40.15 2.36
N LEU A 967 -5.71 40.89 2.14
CA LEU A 967 -4.39 40.54 2.64
C LEU A 967 -4.37 40.79 4.16
N ARG A 968 -4.41 39.73 4.97
CA ARG A 968 -4.24 39.82 6.43
C ARG A 968 -2.81 39.45 6.82
N ILE A 969 -2.03 40.44 7.26
CA ILE A 969 -0.69 40.19 7.85
C ILE A 969 -0.90 39.67 9.28
N ILE A 970 -0.74 38.36 9.48
CA ILE A 970 -0.98 37.65 10.74
C ILE A 970 0.20 37.74 11.73
N ARG A 971 1.42 38.04 11.26
CA ARG A 971 2.58 38.24 12.15
C ARG A 971 3.62 39.16 11.52
N TRP A 972 4.10 40.13 12.30
CA TRP A 972 5.25 40.97 11.96
C TRP A 972 6.35 40.74 12.99
N LEU A 973 7.47 40.13 12.57
CA LEU A 973 8.65 39.99 13.41
C LEU A 973 9.68 41.06 13.02
N GLU A 974 9.78 42.10 13.84
CA GLU A 974 10.86 43.08 13.75
C GLU A 974 12.01 42.60 14.65
N GLN A 975 13.07 42.06 14.05
CA GLN A 975 14.35 41.88 14.76
C GLN A 975 15.16 43.17 14.62
N ARG A 976 15.57 43.75 15.76
CA ARG A 976 16.46 44.93 15.81
C ARG A 976 17.90 44.57 16.08
#